data_AF-G2DW62-F1
#
_entry.id   AF-G2DW62-F1
#
_cell.length_a   1.000
_cell.length_b   1.000
_cell.length_c   1.000
_cell.angle_alpha   90.00
_cell.angle_beta   90.00
_cell.angle_gamma   90.00
#
_symmetry.space_group_name_H-M   'P 1'
#
loop_
_entity.id
_entity.type
_entity.pdbx_description
1 polymer ?
#
loop_
_entity_poly.entity_id
_entity_poly.type
_entity_poly.pdbx_seq_one_letter_code
_entity_poly.pdbx_strand_id
1 'polypeptide(L)'
;MDQVEHQGGTDPDRTGLPRPAGHLGWLLAAILLTGTEPGFAGQSYGPVRSGESLWMIAGRIETDRSLNRDQIMLALLHANPTAFSTPCNVNGTLRLGAVLRIPDEDQITALDTERARAEVAEQNRAWRAHLARGTRLTCLAGPPEMPNLGDEAPAAAPPPTEDVKPAPAAPSPASTPESACPPAPSVASAPCPCSCSDSGAAQPTESERANETSPQPGLDEARPSRLAPGPRAPGWLLVPLVLVLVTAAMFRWERRRTIADTWRAPRSVPGAMLEAATKLPKRALTLLSPSGQESRLLLPLAALAGILGALVTVVFREGIHGLEWLLSGYSGSLVAMAMSLPPWERFLLPAAGGLAAGLVLQEIGQRLRGLRTTDYMEAIVLGDGRISIRQSLVKGASSLCTVASGGSIGREGAMVQLSAMVASTLGRLLRFERDSMRLLVAAGAAAGLASAYNAPIAATIFVAEIVLGSIAIDHIGPLIIAAVIANITVHDLLGYAPVYDIPNFHIVSDWELGLYLVLGLIAGHVAPVFLNLLERSHQLFARLPLPLAARLGLGGLIVGAISVYEPQVWGNGYSVVNSVLLAPWIWQALLTVLVLKMLATAATHGSGAVGGAFTPTLFVGALLGALFGTLVQLVLPEGTAPPNAYAVVGMGAMLAATTHAPLMSILMVFEMTMDYQIVLPLMLAIIVAHYTSRRYSGVRPMYAESLLPRERPNP
;
A
#
# COMPACT_ATOMS: atom_id res chain seq x y z
N MET A 1 11.86 26.60 54.95
CA MET A 1 11.74 25.86 56.22
C MET A 1 10.82 24.70 55.96
N ASP A 2 11.26 23.54 56.45
CA ASP A 2 10.93 22.19 56.01
C ASP A 2 9.46 21.76 56.09
N GLN A 3 9.16 20.82 55.19
CA GLN A 3 8.37 19.58 55.30
C GLN A 3 7.12 19.50 56.21
N VAL A 4 6.09 18.81 55.72
CA VAL A 4 5.79 17.39 56.09
C VAL A 4 4.50 16.92 55.39
N GLU A 5 4.54 15.66 54.94
CA GLU A 5 3.48 14.83 54.35
C GLU A 5 2.25 14.63 55.27
N HIS A 6 1.05 14.45 54.71
CA HIS A 6 0.34 13.14 54.71
C HIS A 6 -1.10 13.20 54.15
N GLN A 7 -1.40 12.15 53.36
CA GLN A 7 -2.64 11.33 53.28
C GLN A 7 -3.97 11.92 52.74
N GLY A 8 -4.35 11.41 51.57
CA GLY A 8 -5.41 10.39 51.45
C GLY A 8 -6.88 10.84 51.45
N GLY A 9 -7.54 10.73 50.29
CA GLY A 9 -9.01 10.76 50.18
C GLY A 9 -9.49 10.62 48.73
N THR A 10 -9.99 9.43 48.39
CA THR A 10 -10.65 9.09 47.12
C THR A 10 -12.09 9.61 47.08
N ASP A 11 -12.53 10.19 45.96
CA ASP A 11 -13.95 10.19 45.56
C ASP A 11 -14.08 10.18 44.02
N PRO A 12 -14.94 9.33 43.41
CA PRO A 12 -15.03 9.10 41.97
C PRO A 12 -16.30 9.72 41.38
N ASP A 13 -16.19 10.80 40.60
CA ASP A 13 -17.22 11.12 39.60
C ASP A 13 -16.78 12.28 38.70
N ARG A 14 -16.55 11.98 37.41
CA ARG A 14 -16.68 12.93 36.28
C ARG A 14 -16.56 12.19 34.96
N THR A 15 -17.61 11.47 34.58
CA THR A 15 -17.88 11.11 33.18
C THR A 15 -18.79 12.17 32.57
N GLY A 16 -18.20 13.08 31.80
CA GLY A 16 -18.92 14.09 31.02
C GLY A 16 -18.86 13.76 29.53
N LEU A 17 -19.81 12.93 29.05
CA LEU A 17 -20.06 12.71 27.62
C LEU A 17 -20.74 13.95 27.01
N PRO A 18 -20.28 14.49 25.87
CA PRO A 18 -21.05 15.47 25.13
C PRO A 18 -22.14 14.79 24.26
N ARG A 19 -23.33 15.40 24.25
CA ARG A 19 -24.52 14.99 23.48
C ARG A 19 -24.30 15.07 21.96
N PRO A 20 -24.92 14.18 21.16
CA PRO A 20 -24.73 14.18 19.71
C PRO A 20 -25.56 15.28 19.02
N ALA A 21 -24.89 16.05 18.16
CA ALA A 21 -25.52 17.00 17.27
C ALA A 21 -25.78 16.37 15.89
N GLY A 22 -27.03 16.46 15.43
CA GLY A 22 -27.36 16.67 14.02
C GLY A 22 -27.51 15.44 13.12
N HIS A 23 -28.65 15.41 12.41
CA HIS A 23 -29.10 14.45 11.40
C HIS A 23 -28.13 14.15 10.22
N LEU A 24 -26.92 14.70 10.22
CA LEU A 24 -25.88 14.45 9.20
C LEU A 24 -25.19 13.08 9.38
N GLY A 25 -25.07 12.59 10.62
CA GLY A 25 -24.50 11.28 10.92
C GLY A 25 -25.32 10.11 10.35
N TRP A 26 -26.64 10.27 10.29
CA TRP A 26 -27.55 9.26 9.73
C TRP A 26 -27.50 9.20 8.20
N LEU A 27 -27.30 10.33 7.53
CA LEU A 27 -27.11 10.39 6.07
C LEU A 27 -25.75 9.82 5.64
N LEU A 28 -24.69 10.07 6.42
CA LEU A 28 -23.36 9.47 6.20
C LEU A 28 -23.36 7.95 6.44
N ALA A 29 -24.07 7.47 7.47
CA ALA A 29 -24.26 6.05 7.72
C ALA A 29 -25.08 5.36 6.60
N ALA A 30 -26.15 6.00 6.11
CA ALA A 30 -26.97 5.46 5.02
C ALA A 30 -26.22 5.35 3.68
N ILE A 31 -25.26 6.25 3.43
CA ILE A 31 -24.42 6.24 2.23
C ILE A 31 -23.27 5.20 2.32
N LEU A 32 -22.83 4.85 3.54
CA LEU A 32 -21.79 3.83 3.78
C LEU A 32 -22.35 2.40 3.84
N LEU A 33 -23.63 2.20 4.17
CA LEU A 33 -24.21 0.89 4.49
C LEU A 33 -24.92 0.16 3.34
N THR A 34 -24.93 0.68 2.10
CA THR A 34 -25.62 0.03 0.98
C THR A 34 -24.77 -0.99 0.19
N GLY A 35 -23.52 -1.20 0.58
CA GLY A 35 -22.74 -2.34 0.12
C GLY A 35 -22.76 -3.45 1.14
N THR A 36 -23.62 -4.46 0.98
CA THR A 36 -23.51 -5.69 1.79
C THR A 36 -22.17 -6.36 1.49
N GLU A 37 -21.22 -6.24 2.43
CA GLU A 37 -19.95 -6.98 2.44
C GLU A 37 -20.23 -8.49 2.27
N PRO A 38 -19.45 -9.23 1.45
CA PRO A 38 -19.60 -10.69 1.37
C PRO A 38 -19.15 -11.25 2.71
N GLY A 39 -20.08 -11.85 3.44
CA GLY A 39 -19.87 -12.25 4.83
C GLY A 39 -20.29 -13.70 5.07
N PHE A 40 -19.76 -14.26 6.15
CA PHE A 40 -20.27 -15.50 6.71
C PHE A 40 -21.67 -15.26 7.29
N ALA A 41 -22.65 -16.01 6.81
CA ALA A 41 -23.99 -16.05 7.38
C ALA A 41 -24.26 -17.49 7.85
N GLY A 42 -23.87 -17.79 9.10
CA GLY A 42 -23.90 -19.16 9.62
C GLY A 42 -22.98 -20.10 8.84
N GLN A 43 -23.49 -21.26 8.41
CA GLN A 43 -22.77 -22.24 7.59
C GLN A 43 -22.77 -21.89 6.08
N SER A 44 -22.90 -20.62 5.71
CA SER A 44 -22.94 -20.19 4.31
C SER A 44 -22.07 -18.97 4.06
N TYR A 45 -21.48 -18.93 2.87
CA TYR A 45 -20.61 -17.86 2.38
C TYR A 45 -21.12 -17.34 1.04
N GLY A 46 -21.40 -16.05 0.93
CA GLY A 46 -21.75 -15.44 -0.35
C GLY A 46 -22.52 -14.12 -0.22
N PRO A 47 -22.94 -13.52 -1.34
CA PRO A 47 -22.76 -14.00 -2.73
C PRO A 47 -21.31 -13.86 -3.23
N VAL A 48 -20.82 -14.85 -4.00
CA VAL A 48 -19.48 -14.85 -4.60
C VAL A 48 -19.32 -13.70 -5.61
N ARG A 49 -18.25 -12.91 -5.46
CA ARG A 49 -17.95 -11.74 -6.31
C ARG A 49 -16.94 -12.04 -7.43
N SER A 50 -16.85 -11.11 -8.38
CA SER A 50 -15.91 -11.22 -9.52
C SER A 50 -14.48 -11.23 -9.01
N GLY A 51 -13.71 -12.26 -9.37
CA GLY A 51 -12.32 -12.43 -8.98
C GLY A 51 -12.10 -13.22 -7.69
N GLU A 52 -13.15 -13.60 -6.94
CA GLU A 52 -13.00 -14.50 -5.79
C GLU A 52 -12.66 -15.92 -6.26
N SER A 53 -11.70 -16.55 -5.57
CA SER A 53 -11.22 -17.90 -5.84
C SER A 53 -11.48 -18.77 -4.62
N LEU A 54 -11.61 -20.08 -4.85
CA LEU A 54 -11.82 -21.04 -3.78
C LEU A 54 -10.70 -20.99 -2.72
N TRP A 55 -9.47 -20.69 -3.15
CA TRP A 55 -8.32 -20.50 -2.27
C TRP A 55 -8.49 -19.31 -1.31
N MET A 56 -8.99 -18.17 -1.83
CA MET A 56 -9.26 -16.99 -0.99
C MET A 56 -10.38 -17.25 0.00
N ILE A 57 -11.44 -17.95 -0.43
CA ILE A 57 -12.58 -18.29 0.43
C ILE A 57 -12.15 -19.28 1.51
N ALA A 58 -11.43 -20.34 1.16
CA ALA A 58 -10.86 -21.29 2.11
C ALA A 58 -9.90 -20.62 3.10
N GLY A 59 -9.24 -19.52 2.71
CA GLY A 59 -8.38 -18.74 3.59
C GLY A 59 -9.13 -17.85 4.59
N ARG A 60 -10.42 -17.61 4.40
CA ARG A 60 -11.27 -16.82 5.32
C ARG A 60 -12.04 -17.68 6.31
N ILE A 61 -12.12 -19.00 6.10
CA ILE A 61 -12.75 -19.92 7.04
C ILE A 61 -11.81 -20.07 8.24
N GLU A 62 -12.18 -19.48 9.38
CA GLU A 62 -11.48 -19.67 10.65
C GLU A 62 -11.69 -21.11 11.12
N THR A 63 -10.71 -21.97 10.85
CA THR A 63 -10.64 -23.31 11.45
C THR A 63 -9.46 -23.40 12.40
N ASP A 64 -9.60 -24.27 13.39
CA ASP A 64 -8.56 -24.60 14.35
C ASP A 64 -7.23 -24.95 13.62
N ARG A 65 -6.09 -24.63 14.24
CA ARG A 65 -4.74 -24.65 13.61
C ARG A 65 -4.28 -26.04 13.11
N SER A 66 -5.12 -27.07 13.23
CA SER A 66 -4.91 -28.45 12.82
C SER A 66 -5.33 -28.73 11.37
N LEU A 67 -6.20 -27.93 10.77
CA LEU A 67 -6.79 -28.20 9.45
C LEU A 67 -5.99 -27.62 8.28
N ASN A 68 -5.81 -28.42 7.23
CA ASN A 68 -5.07 -28.01 6.03
C ASN A 68 -5.97 -27.28 5.03
N ARG A 69 -5.50 -26.17 4.46
CA ARG A 69 -6.20 -25.41 3.41
C ARG A 69 -6.58 -26.27 2.19
N ASP A 70 -5.76 -27.26 1.82
CA ASP A 70 -6.07 -28.19 0.72
C ASP A 70 -7.28 -29.09 1.05
N GLN A 71 -7.45 -29.49 2.33
CA GLN A 71 -8.64 -30.23 2.78
C GLN A 71 -9.89 -29.36 2.71
N ILE A 72 -9.80 -28.10 3.14
CA ILE A 72 -10.91 -27.14 3.11
C ILE A 72 -11.35 -26.89 1.67
N MET A 73 -10.42 -26.70 0.74
CA MET A 73 -10.75 -26.47 -0.66
C MET A 73 -11.44 -27.67 -1.31
N LEU A 74 -10.99 -28.89 -1.04
CA LEU A 74 -11.66 -30.09 -1.53
C LEU A 74 -13.04 -30.27 -0.90
N ALA A 75 -13.16 -30.04 0.42
CA ALA A 75 -14.44 -30.11 1.12
C ALA A 75 -15.44 -29.09 0.56
N LEU A 76 -15.01 -27.85 0.30
CA LEU A 76 -15.84 -26.81 -0.31
C LEU A 76 -16.25 -27.17 -1.74
N LEU A 77 -15.34 -27.75 -2.54
CA LEU A 77 -15.64 -28.21 -3.90
C LEU A 77 -16.69 -29.33 -3.87
N HIS A 78 -16.52 -30.32 -3.00
CA HIS A 78 -17.45 -31.45 -2.85
C HIS A 78 -18.82 -31.02 -2.31
N ALA A 79 -18.86 -30.06 -1.39
CA ALA A 79 -20.11 -29.54 -0.83
C ALA A 79 -20.88 -28.64 -1.81
N ASN A 80 -20.20 -28.05 -2.81
CA ASN A 80 -20.79 -27.03 -3.69
C ASN A 80 -20.48 -27.24 -5.19
N PRO A 81 -20.69 -28.43 -5.78
CA PRO A 81 -20.31 -28.68 -7.18
C PRO A 81 -21.02 -27.74 -8.15
N THR A 82 -22.26 -27.35 -7.87
CA THR A 82 -23.08 -26.46 -8.73
C THR A 82 -22.59 -25.01 -8.74
N ALA A 83 -21.76 -24.60 -7.77
CA ALA A 83 -21.19 -23.26 -7.70
C ALA A 83 -20.00 -23.07 -8.64
N PHE A 84 -19.48 -24.15 -9.25
CA PHE A 84 -18.35 -24.10 -10.16
C PHE A 84 -18.81 -24.28 -11.61
N SER A 85 -18.14 -23.56 -12.52
CA SER A 85 -18.22 -23.84 -13.97
C SER A 85 -17.61 -25.19 -14.33
N THR A 86 -16.60 -25.62 -13.57
CA THR A 86 -15.89 -26.90 -13.72
C THR A 86 -15.83 -27.62 -12.37
N PRO A 87 -16.82 -28.46 -12.01
CA PRO A 87 -16.99 -29.02 -10.67
C PRO A 87 -15.94 -30.07 -10.26
N CYS A 88 -15.02 -30.44 -11.15
CA CYS A 88 -13.99 -31.44 -10.89
C CYS A 88 -12.57 -30.85 -10.73
N ASN A 89 -12.47 -29.54 -10.55
CA ASN A 89 -11.18 -28.89 -10.30
C ASN A 89 -11.35 -27.74 -9.31
N VAL A 90 -10.53 -27.71 -8.26
CA VAL A 90 -10.51 -26.63 -7.26
C VAL A 90 -10.19 -25.24 -7.86
N ASN A 91 -9.59 -25.18 -9.06
CA ASN A 91 -9.33 -23.95 -9.79
C ASN A 91 -10.45 -23.55 -10.77
N GLY A 92 -11.54 -24.31 -10.82
CA GLY A 92 -12.69 -23.99 -11.66
C GLY A 92 -13.27 -22.61 -11.30
N THR A 93 -13.72 -21.87 -12.30
CA THR A 93 -14.31 -20.54 -12.09
C THR A 93 -15.59 -20.67 -11.27
N LEU A 94 -15.66 -19.96 -10.14
CA LEU A 94 -16.87 -19.85 -9.33
C LEU A 94 -17.91 -18.98 -10.05
N ARG A 95 -19.18 -19.39 -9.96
CA ARG A 95 -20.30 -18.64 -10.53
C ARG A 95 -20.56 -17.40 -9.70
N LEU A 96 -20.60 -16.25 -10.37
CA LEU A 96 -20.96 -14.97 -9.77
C LEU A 96 -22.35 -15.04 -9.12
N GLY A 97 -22.46 -14.56 -7.89
CA GLY A 97 -23.71 -14.59 -7.13
C GLY A 97 -23.99 -15.90 -6.38
N ALA A 98 -23.16 -16.93 -6.55
CA ALA A 98 -23.35 -18.20 -5.83
C ALA A 98 -23.20 -18.02 -4.32
N VAL A 99 -23.99 -18.76 -3.53
CA VAL A 99 -23.83 -18.89 -2.08
C VAL A 99 -23.29 -20.30 -1.83
N LEU A 100 -22.13 -20.38 -1.18
CA LEU A 100 -21.45 -21.62 -0.85
C LEU A 100 -21.87 -22.09 0.54
N ARG A 101 -22.23 -23.36 0.66
CA ARG A 101 -22.33 -24.07 1.94
C ARG A 101 -20.94 -24.37 2.47
N ILE A 102 -20.70 -24.03 3.73
CA ILE A 102 -19.45 -24.34 4.41
C ILE A 102 -19.62 -25.71 5.08
N PRO A 103 -18.78 -26.70 4.77
CA PRO A 103 -18.82 -28.01 5.40
C PRO A 103 -18.40 -27.92 6.87
N ASP A 104 -18.99 -28.78 7.72
CA ASP A 104 -18.67 -28.87 9.15
C ASP A 104 -17.27 -29.45 9.37
N GLU A 105 -16.68 -29.21 10.55
CA GLU A 105 -15.31 -29.65 10.88
C GLU A 105 -15.12 -31.17 10.72
N ASP A 106 -16.13 -31.97 11.06
CA ASP A 106 -16.13 -33.43 10.88
C ASP A 106 -16.04 -33.83 9.40
N GLN A 107 -16.67 -33.05 8.51
CA GLN A 107 -16.65 -33.31 7.07
C GLN A 107 -15.30 -32.94 6.44
N ILE A 108 -14.61 -31.93 7.01
CA ILE A 108 -13.28 -31.52 6.57
C ILE A 108 -12.21 -32.48 7.09
N THR A 109 -12.30 -32.90 8.35
CA THR A 109 -11.37 -33.85 8.98
C THR A 109 -11.50 -35.27 8.43
N ALA A 110 -12.67 -35.66 7.91
CA ALA A 110 -12.87 -36.92 7.22
C ALA A 110 -11.98 -37.08 5.96
N LEU A 111 -11.50 -35.98 5.37
CA LEU A 111 -10.55 -36.02 4.27
C LEU A 111 -9.14 -36.21 4.80
N ASP A 112 -8.47 -37.30 4.43
CA ASP A 112 -7.05 -37.50 4.77
C ASP A 112 -6.15 -36.37 4.20
N THR A 113 -5.29 -35.79 5.05
CA THR A 113 -4.48 -34.62 4.68
C THR A 113 -3.49 -34.89 3.55
N GLU A 114 -2.84 -36.06 3.55
CA GLU A 114 -1.85 -36.39 2.50
C GLU A 114 -2.55 -36.65 1.17
N ARG A 115 -3.68 -37.35 1.21
CA ARG A 115 -4.51 -37.60 0.03
C ARG A 115 -5.10 -36.30 -0.54
N ALA A 116 -5.57 -35.41 0.31
CA ALA A 116 -6.09 -34.10 -0.09
C ALA A 116 -5.02 -33.26 -0.81
N ARG A 117 -3.80 -33.19 -0.26
CA ARG A 117 -2.65 -32.52 -0.89
C ARG A 117 -2.30 -33.14 -2.24
N ALA A 118 -2.25 -34.46 -2.32
CA ALA A 118 -1.91 -35.17 -3.56
C ALA A 118 -2.95 -34.89 -4.67
N GLU A 119 -4.23 -34.92 -4.30
CA GLU A 119 -5.37 -34.65 -5.19
C GLU A 119 -5.38 -33.19 -5.67
N VAL A 120 -5.24 -32.21 -4.76
CA VAL A 120 -5.13 -30.78 -5.14
C VAL A 120 -3.91 -30.55 -6.04
N ALA A 121 -2.77 -31.19 -5.74
CA ALA A 121 -1.58 -31.09 -6.59
C ALA A 121 -1.82 -31.68 -7.99
N GLU A 122 -2.60 -32.76 -8.10
CA GLU A 122 -3.01 -33.35 -9.37
C GLU A 122 -3.95 -32.45 -10.15
N GLN A 123 -4.99 -31.93 -9.52
CA GLN A 123 -5.91 -30.97 -10.12
C GLN A 123 -5.17 -29.70 -10.59
N ASN A 124 -4.17 -29.23 -9.84
CA ASN A 124 -3.29 -28.14 -10.23
C ASN A 124 -2.36 -28.48 -11.42
N ARG A 125 -1.93 -29.75 -11.57
CA ARG A 125 -1.19 -30.21 -12.75
C ARG A 125 -2.12 -30.26 -13.97
N ALA A 126 -3.31 -30.81 -13.82
CA ALA A 126 -4.32 -30.89 -14.88
C ALA A 126 -4.77 -29.50 -15.35
N TRP A 127 -4.98 -28.57 -14.42
CA TRP A 127 -5.33 -27.18 -14.72
C TRP A 127 -4.23 -26.47 -15.52
N ARG A 128 -2.96 -26.64 -15.13
CA ARG A 128 -1.82 -26.12 -15.89
C ARG A 128 -1.71 -26.74 -17.28
N ALA A 129 -2.00 -28.03 -17.42
CA ALA A 129 -2.03 -28.70 -18.72
C ALA A 129 -3.16 -28.16 -19.62
N HIS A 130 -4.37 -27.95 -19.06
CA HIS A 130 -5.49 -27.31 -19.73
C HIS A 130 -5.15 -25.91 -20.24
N LEU A 131 -4.61 -25.06 -19.38
CA LEU A 131 -4.18 -23.70 -19.74
C LEU A 131 -3.03 -23.69 -20.78
N ALA A 132 -2.13 -24.67 -20.75
CA ALA A 132 -0.99 -24.72 -21.65
C ALA A 132 -1.29 -25.32 -23.03
N ARG A 133 -2.26 -26.25 -23.12
CA ARG A 133 -2.49 -27.06 -24.33
C ARG A 133 -3.94 -27.06 -24.84
N GLY A 134 -4.85 -26.34 -24.20
CA GLY A 134 -6.28 -26.36 -24.53
C GLY A 134 -6.95 -27.73 -24.29
N THR A 135 -6.29 -28.64 -23.57
CA THR A 135 -6.80 -30.00 -23.31
C THR A 135 -8.03 -29.93 -22.41
N ARG A 136 -9.17 -30.48 -22.84
CA ARG A 136 -10.41 -30.49 -22.03
C ARG A 136 -10.14 -31.15 -20.67
N LEU A 137 -10.54 -30.49 -19.59
CA LEU A 137 -10.51 -31.08 -18.25
C LEU A 137 -11.50 -32.24 -18.21
N THR A 138 -11.00 -33.47 -18.15
CA THR A 138 -11.80 -34.67 -17.95
C THR A 138 -11.94 -34.92 -16.46
N CYS A 139 -13.16 -34.82 -15.95
CA CYS A 139 -13.47 -35.23 -14.59
C CYS A 139 -13.30 -36.76 -14.49
N LEU A 140 -12.41 -37.23 -13.63
CA LEU A 140 -12.40 -38.64 -13.23
C LEU A 140 -13.70 -38.92 -12.46
N ALA A 141 -14.35 -40.04 -12.72
CA ALA A 141 -15.52 -40.47 -11.95
C ALA A 141 -15.15 -40.49 -10.46
N GLY A 142 -15.95 -39.81 -9.64
CA GLY A 142 -15.64 -39.61 -8.22
C GLY A 142 -15.54 -40.92 -7.43
N PRO A 143 -14.92 -40.88 -6.23
CA PRO A 143 -15.04 -41.98 -5.28
C PRO A 143 -16.52 -42.25 -4.92
N PRO A 144 -16.87 -43.48 -4.48
CA PRO A 144 -18.26 -43.86 -4.21
C PRO A 144 -18.89 -42.91 -3.17
N GLU A 145 -20.19 -42.68 -3.33
CA GLU A 145 -21.02 -41.91 -2.38
C GLU A 145 -20.68 -42.28 -0.94
N MET A 146 -20.41 -41.25 -0.11
CA MET A 146 -20.34 -41.46 1.33
C MET A 146 -21.68 -41.98 1.84
N PRO A 147 -21.71 -42.88 2.84
CA PRO A 147 -22.95 -43.40 3.37
C PRO A 147 -23.83 -42.25 3.86
N ASN A 148 -25.05 -42.18 3.33
CA ASN A 148 -26.07 -41.24 3.76
C ASN A 148 -26.50 -41.59 5.20
N LEU A 149 -25.91 -40.91 6.19
CA LEU A 149 -26.41 -40.90 7.57
C LEU A 149 -27.24 -39.63 7.74
N GLY A 150 -28.47 -39.68 7.21
CA GLY A 150 -29.40 -38.56 7.26
C GLY A 150 -30.58 -38.69 6.31
N ASP A 151 -31.19 -39.87 6.22
CA ASP A 151 -32.54 -39.98 5.68
C ASP A 151 -33.53 -39.35 6.66
N GLU A 152 -33.91 -38.10 6.43
CA GLU A 152 -35.29 -37.66 6.65
C GLU A 152 -35.88 -37.28 5.29
N ALA A 153 -36.92 -38.03 4.91
CA ALA A 153 -37.60 -37.94 3.64
C ALA A 153 -38.21 -36.54 3.40
N PRO A 154 -38.26 -36.07 2.14
CA PRO A 154 -38.90 -34.80 1.81
C PRO A 154 -40.42 -34.90 2.03
N ALA A 155 -40.94 -34.15 3.01
CA ALA A 155 -42.37 -33.92 3.12
C ALA A 155 -42.87 -33.15 1.89
N ALA A 156 -43.89 -33.71 1.25
CA ALA A 156 -44.50 -33.26 0.02
C ALA A 156 -45.02 -31.81 0.09
N ALA A 157 -44.90 -31.09 -1.03
CA ALA A 157 -45.53 -29.80 -1.24
C ALA A 157 -47.07 -29.92 -1.27
N PRO A 158 -47.82 -28.99 -0.65
CA PRO A 158 -49.24 -28.82 -0.95
C PRO A 158 -49.43 -27.92 -2.20
N PRO A 159 -50.55 -28.10 -2.95
CA PRO A 159 -50.79 -27.45 -4.24
C PRO A 159 -51.34 -26.00 -4.11
N PRO A 160 -51.43 -25.23 -5.21
CA PRO A 160 -51.85 -23.83 -5.18
C PRO A 160 -53.37 -23.67 -5.43
N THR A 161 -54.02 -22.77 -4.70
CA THR A 161 -55.30 -22.10 -5.05
C THR A 161 -55.45 -20.87 -4.16
N GLU A 162 -55.35 -19.64 -4.69
CA GLU A 162 -56.36 -18.80 -5.35
C GLU A 162 -57.17 -17.89 -4.38
N ASP A 163 -57.42 -16.68 -4.88
CA ASP A 163 -57.95 -15.45 -4.30
C ASP A 163 -58.93 -15.51 -3.13
N VAL A 164 -58.87 -14.48 -2.26
CA VAL A 164 -60.02 -13.63 -1.84
C VAL A 164 -59.52 -12.48 -0.92
N LYS A 165 -60.00 -11.26 -1.19
CA LYS A 165 -59.86 -10.01 -0.41
C LYS A 165 -61.27 -9.57 0.05
N PRO A 166 -61.45 -8.51 0.86
CA PRO A 166 -61.19 -8.32 2.31
C PRO A 166 -62.48 -8.03 3.13
N ALA A 167 -62.41 -7.97 4.47
CA ALA A 167 -63.35 -7.20 5.31
C ALA A 167 -62.78 -6.92 6.73
N PRO A 168 -63.30 -5.93 7.49
CA PRO A 168 -62.47 -4.97 8.24
C PRO A 168 -62.49 -5.08 9.77
N ALA A 169 -61.59 -4.30 10.39
CA ALA A 169 -61.37 -4.13 11.82
C ALA A 169 -62.46 -3.33 12.57
N ALA A 170 -62.64 -3.62 13.86
CA ALA A 170 -63.33 -2.81 14.87
C ALA A 170 -62.86 -3.23 16.29
N PRO A 171 -63.19 -2.50 17.38
CA PRO A 171 -62.28 -1.55 18.05
C PRO A 171 -61.97 -1.91 19.51
N SER A 172 -60.96 -1.26 20.12
CA SER A 172 -60.69 -1.34 21.57
C SER A 172 -61.23 -0.10 22.32
N PRO A 173 -61.65 -0.23 23.60
CA PRO A 173 -62.42 0.80 24.30
C PRO A 173 -61.62 1.70 25.27
N ALA A 174 -62.23 2.87 25.50
CA ALA A 174 -62.28 3.83 26.63
C ALA A 174 -61.84 3.32 28.04
N SER A 175 -61.48 4.10 29.08
CA SER A 175 -61.70 5.51 29.48
C SER A 175 -60.97 5.86 30.83
N THR A 176 -60.32 7.05 30.90
CA THR A 176 -60.28 8.17 31.92
C THR A 176 -60.28 7.96 33.47
N PRO A 177 -60.17 9.01 34.36
CA PRO A 177 -59.54 10.37 34.35
C PRO A 177 -58.72 10.68 35.65
N GLU A 178 -57.94 11.77 35.75
CA GLU A 178 -58.09 13.00 36.59
C GLU A 178 -56.64 13.52 36.87
N SER A 179 -56.23 14.79 37.01
CA SER A 179 -56.85 16.03 37.49
C SER A 179 -55.99 17.27 37.12
N ALA A 180 -56.68 18.40 36.92
CA ALA A 180 -56.40 19.82 37.28
C ALA A 180 -55.10 20.60 36.92
N CYS A 181 -55.31 21.71 36.20
CA CYS A 181 -54.55 22.99 36.11
C CYS A 181 -54.92 23.91 37.33
N PRO A 182 -54.41 25.16 37.59
CA PRO A 182 -53.78 26.21 36.72
C PRO A 182 -52.70 27.10 37.45
N PRO A 183 -52.51 28.42 37.19
CA PRO A 183 -51.97 29.13 36.01
C PRO A 183 -50.69 29.98 36.29
N ALA A 184 -50.16 30.65 35.26
CA ALA A 184 -49.06 31.63 35.27
C ALA A 184 -49.34 32.92 36.10
N PRO A 185 -48.31 33.75 36.35
CA PRO A 185 -48.41 35.14 35.87
C PRO A 185 -47.10 35.78 35.34
N SER A 186 -47.32 36.97 34.78
CA SER A 186 -46.48 37.91 34.03
C SER A 186 -45.62 38.90 34.87
N VAL A 187 -44.76 39.67 34.15
CA VAL A 187 -44.45 41.13 34.27
C VAL A 187 -42.96 41.53 34.48
N ALA A 188 -42.41 42.16 33.43
CA ALA A 188 -41.64 43.42 33.26
C ALA A 188 -40.55 43.99 34.23
N SER A 189 -39.61 44.71 33.56
CA SER A 189 -38.95 46.01 33.87
C SER A 189 -37.59 46.11 34.63
N ALA A 190 -36.58 46.67 33.90
CA ALA A 190 -35.36 47.51 34.14
C ALA A 190 -34.92 47.96 35.58
N PRO A 191 -33.78 48.69 35.85
CA PRO A 191 -32.60 49.17 35.05
C PRO A 191 -31.18 48.97 35.73
N CYS A 192 -30.11 49.51 35.09
CA CYS A 192 -28.70 49.80 35.52
C CYS A 192 -28.55 50.49 36.93
N PRO A 193 -27.34 50.71 37.57
CA PRO A 193 -26.06 51.20 36.98
C PRO A 193 -24.70 50.91 37.70
N CYS A 194 -23.65 51.61 37.20
CA CYS A 194 -22.37 52.04 37.82
C CYS A 194 -21.14 51.11 37.69
N SER A 195 -20.13 51.41 36.83
CA SER A 195 -19.06 52.46 36.91
C SER A 195 -18.00 52.12 37.98
N CYS A 196 -16.67 52.15 37.76
CA CYS A 196 -15.76 53.08 37.08
C CYS A 196 -14.50 52.31 36.62
N SER A 197 -13.90 52.57 35.45
CA SER A 197 -12.90 53.63 35.14
C SER A 197 -11.57 53.40 35.90
N ASP A 198 -10.37 53.57 35.35
CA ASP A 198 -9.89 54.44 34.28
C ASP A 198 -8.45 54.03 33.91
N SER A 199 -8.08 53.97 32.62
CA SER A 199 -7.23 54.96 31.89
C SER A 199 -5.72 54.79 32.12
N GLY A 200 -4.78 55.04 31.19
CA GLY A 200 -4.77 55.62 29.85
C GLY A 200 -3.37 55.38 29.25
N ALA A 201 -3.22 55.29 27.92
CA ALA A 201 -2.67 56.35 27.04
C ALA A 201 -1.18 56.67 27.31
N ALA A 202 -0.24 56.82 26.36
CA ALA A 202 -0.28 57.25 24.97
C ALA A 202 1.07 56.95 24.26
N GLN A 203 1.11 57.04 22.92
CA GLN A 203 2.31 57.32 22.10
C GLN A 203 2.57 58.85 22.05
N PRO A 204 3.76 59.36 21.63
CA PRO A 204 4.03 59.65 20.20
C PRO A 204 5.52 59.72 19.70
N THR A 205 5.66 59.68 18.35
CA THR A 205 6.57 60.44 17.41
C THR A 205 8.10 60.24 17.27
N GLU A 206 8.49 59.94 16.00
CA GLU A 206 9.51 60.54 15.07
C GLU A 206 11.06 60.49 15.23
N SER A 207 11.68 60.15 14.09
CA SER A 207 12.90 60.72 13.43
C SER A 207 14.33 60.16 13.68
N GLU A 208 14.96 59.80 12.53
CA GLU A 208 16.38 59.99 12.14
C GLU A 208 17.49 58.91 12.30
N ARG A 209 18.01 58.52 11.11
CA ARG A 209 19.41 58.28 10.64
C ARG A 209 20.32 57.22 11.29
N ALA A 210 20.72 56.27 10.42
CA ALA A 210 22.07 55.81 10.07
C ALA A 210 23.19 55.90 11.14
N ASN A 211 23.81 54.76 11.50
CA ASN A 211 25.11 54.35 10.95
C ASN A 211 25.54 52.94 11.43
N GLU A 212 26.53 52.41 10.73
CA GLU A 212 27.18 51.10 10.81
C GLU A 212 27.74 50.68 12.20
N THR A 213 27.87 49.36 12.37
CA THR A 213 29.11 48.58 12.63
C THR A 213 29.12 47.65 13.85
N SER A 214 29.11 46.34 13.53
CA SER A 214 29.71 45.19 14.23
C SER A 214 29.14 44.68 15.58
N PRO A 215 29.17 43.34 15.80
CA PRO A 215 28.28 42.65 16.73
C PRO A 215 28.96 42.31 18.06
N GLN A 216 28.20 42.40 19.15
CA GLN A 216 28.50 41.67 20.39
C GLN A 216 27.26 40.96 20.96
N PRO A 217 27.47 39.86 21.69
CA PRO A 217 26.53 38.75 21.77
C PRO A 217 25.67 38.80 23.04
N GLY A 218 24.44 38.28 22.92
CA GLY A 218 23.67 37.84 24.07
C GLY A 218 22.24 38.38 24.10
N LEU A 219 21.30 37.51 23.73
CA LEU A 219 20.16 37.04 24.53
C LEU A 219 19.08 36.52 23.57
N ASP A 220 19.30 35.32 23.03
CA ASP A 220 18.27 34.59 22.28
C ASP A 220 17.16 34.15 23.23
N GLU A 221 15.97 34.71 23.03
CA GLU A 221 14.73 34.17 23.58
C GLU A 221 14.49 32.74 23.07
N ALA A 222 14.08 31.89 24.01
CA ALA A 222 14.03 30.45 23.90
C ALA A 222 13.10 29.95 22.78
N ARG A 223 13.70 29.43 21.70
CA ARG A 223 13.03 28.43 20.84
C ARG A 223 12.77 27.17 21.67
N PRO A 224 11.58 26.54 21.59
CA PRO A 224 11.41 25.20 22.14
C PRO A 224 12.42 24.27 21.46
N SER A 225 13.21 23.61 22.30
CA SER A 225 14.30 22.73 21.91
C SER A 225 13.78 21.61 21.01
N ARG A 226 14.24 21.58 19.75
CA ARG A 226 14.33 20.33 19.01
C ARG A 226 15.13 19.39 19.90
N LEU A 227 14.56 18.25 20.28
CA LEU A 227 15.28 17.18 20.95
C LEU A 227 16.61 16.98 20.23
N ALA A 228 17.71 17.24 20.94
CA ALA A 228 19.02 16.88 20.45
C ALA A 228 18.98 15.38 20.11
N PRO A 229 19.51 14.93 18.96
CA PRO A 229 19.57 13.51 18.68
C PRO A 229 20.30 12.84 19.83
N GLY A 230 19.59 11.98 20.57
CA GLY A 230 20.17 11.22 21.68
C GLY A 230 21.38 10.40 21.19
N PRO A 231 22.23 9.91 22.10
CA PRO A 231 23.41 9.15 21.75
C PRO A 231 23.01 7.96 20.86
N ARG A 232 23.30 8.08 19.56
CA ARG A 232 23.07 7.02 18.58
C ARG A 232 24.08 5.92 18.89
N ALA A 233 23.62 4.69 19.06
CA ALA A 233 24.51 3.55 18.94
C ALA A 233 25.25 3.69 17.60
N PRO A 234 26.58 3.60 17.55
CA PRO A 234 27.29 3.82 16.32
C PRO A 234 26.82 2.82 15.26
N GLY A 235 26.29 3.28 14.12
CA GLY A 235 25.81 2.42 13.03
C GLY A 235 26.87 1.40 12.55
N TRP A 236 28.16 1.75 12.71
CA TRP A 236 29.30 0.87 12.47
C TRP A 236 29.34 -0.39 13.36
N LEU A 237 28.56 -0.49 14.44
CA LEU A 237 28.43 -1.71 15.24
C LEU A 237 27.28 -2.62 14.77
N LEU A 238 26.21 -2.05 14.20
CA LEU A 238 25.02 -2.81 13.79
C LEU A 238 25.27 -3.64 12.53
N VAL A 239 25.94 -3.06 11.52
CA VAL A 239 26.28 -3.76 10.27
C VAL A 239 27.19 -4.97 10.49
N PRO A 240 28.32 -4.88 11.23
CA PRO A 240 29.13 -6.05 11.52
C PRO A 240 28.42 -7.03 12.46
N LEU A 241 27.58 -6.59 13.39
CA LEU A 241 26.77 -7.51 14.21
C LEU A 241 25.79 -8.33 13.36
N VAL A 242 25.09 -7.70 12.42
CA VAL A 242 24.20 -8.39 11.48
C VAL A 242 25.01 -9.31 10.57
N LEU A 243 26.15 -8.87 10.04
CA LEU A 243 27.06 -9.72 9.25
C LEU A 243 27.58 -10.91 10.06
N VAL A 244 27.93 -10.74 11.35
CA VAL A 244 28.37 -11.81 12.25
C VAL A 244 27.22 -12.79 12.52
N LEU A 245 26.00 -12.30 12.74
CA LEU A 245 24.83 -13.15 12.93
C LEU A 245 24.47 -13.93 11.65
N VAL A 246 24.55 -13.27 10.49
CA VAL A 246 24.33 -13.88 9.18
C VAL A 246 25.40 -14.91 8.87
N THR A 247 26.68 -14.59 9.04
CA THR A 247 27.80 -15.54 8.84
C THR A 247 27.75 -16.69 9.83
N ALA A 248 27.41 -16.46 11.09
CA ALA A 248 27.21 -17.52 12.08
C ALA A 248 25.99 -18.39 11.77
N ALA A 249 24.94 -17.83 11.16
CA ALA A 249 23.78 -18.59 10.68
C ALA A 249 24.13 -19.41 9.43
N MET A 250 24.82 -18.81 8.46
CA MET A 250 25.32 -19.47 7.25
C MET A 250 26.31 -20.58 7.57
N PHE A 251 27.26 -20.36 8.48
CA PHE A 251 28.23 -21.36 8.91
C PHE A 251 27.57 -22.52 9.66
N ARG A 252 26.58 -22.22 10.53
CA ARG A 252 25.77 -23.26 11.18
C ARG A 252 24.94 -24.05 10.17
N TRP A 253 24.48 -23.42 9.09
CA TRP A 253 23.75 -24.06 8.01
C TRP A 253 24.66 -24.93 7.12
N GLU A 254 25.79 -24.41 6.64
CA GLU A 254 26.77 -25.14 5.81
C GLU A 254 27.27 -26.41 6.52
N ARG A 255 27.59 -26.28 7.82
CA ARG A 255 28.02 -27.39 8.67
C ARG A 255 26.93 -28.43 8.91
N ARG A 256 25.65 -28.02 8.94
CA ARG A 256 24.51 -28.94 9.10
C ARG A 256 24.04 -29.54 7.79
N ARG A 257 24.26 -28.87 6.66
CA ARG A 257 24.01 -29.39 5.32
C ARG A 257 24.99 -30.48 4.95
N THR A 258 26.28 -30.29 5.24
CA THR A 258 27.29 -31.35 5.13
C THR A 258 26.92 -32.57 5.98
N ILE A 259 26.36 -32.36 7.18
CA ILE A 259 25.84 -33.44 8.03
C ILE A 259 24.59 -34.09 7.41
N ALA A 260 23.59 -33.32 6.97
CA ALA A 260 22.35 -33.85 6.38
C ALA A 260 22.58 -34.59 5.05
N ASP A 261 23.53 -34.15 4.23
CA ASP A 261 23.94 -34.85 3.01
C ASP A 261 24.73 -36.14 3.33
N THR A 262 25.42 -36.22 4.49
CA THR A 262 26.01 -37.49 4.97
C THR A 262 24.97 -38.47 5.51
N TRP A 263 23.80 -38.01 6.00
CA TRP A 263 22.69 -38.87 6.44
C TRP A 263 21.80 -39.38 5.30
N ARG A 264 21.89 -38.82 4.09
CA ARG A 264 21.17 -39.31 2.89
C ARG A 264 21.87 -40.46 2.16
N ALA A 265 23.07 -40.84 2.59
CA ALA A 265 23.69 -42.08 2.13
C ALA A 265 22.91 -43.27 2.74
N PRO A 266 22.35 -44.18 1.94
CA PRO A 266 21.57 -45.29 2.47
C PRO A 266 22.50 -46.25 3.20
N ARG A 267 22.57 -46.13 4.52
CA ARG A 267 23.12 -47.18 5.40
C ARG A 267 21.96 -47.81 6.14
N SER A 268 21.79 -49.10 5.93
CA SER A 268 20.88 -49.97 6.68
C SER A 268 20.99 -49.69 8.17
N VAL A 269 19.95 -49.10 8.76
CA VAL A 269 19.93 -48.74 10.18
C VAL A 269 19.66 -50.03 10.98
N PRO A 270 20.55 -50.46 11.89
CA PRO A 270 20.29 -51.60 12.76
C PRO A 270 19.16 -51.26 13.75
N GLY A 271 18.27 -52.22 14.03
CA GLY A 271 17.04 -52.05 14.83
C GLY A 271 17.23 -51.42 16.22
N ALA A 272 18.45 -51.41 16.78
CA ALA A 272 18.76 -50.77 18.05
C ALA A 272 18.63 -49.23 18.06
N MET A 273 18.70 -48.55 16.89
CA MET A 273 18.53 -47.10 16.81
C MET A 273 17.06 -46.64 16.85
N LEU A 274 16.10 -47.53 16.56
CA LEU A 274 14.67 -47.20 16.61
C LEU A 274 14.15 -47.09 18.06
N GLU A 275 14.70 -47.90 18.98
CA GLU A 275 14.37 -47.85 20.41
C GLU A 275 14.97 -46.64 21.14
N ALA A 276 16.05 -46.05 20.61
CA ALA A 276 16.61 -44.81 21.14
C ALA A 276 15.81 -43.56 20.71
N ALA A 277 15.17 -43.61 19.53
CA ALA A 277 14.36 -42.51 19.00
C ALA A 277 13.03 -42.33 19.75
N THR A 278 12.47 -43.40 20.35
CA THR A 278 11.24 -43.34 21.15
C THR A 278 11.43 -42.78 22.56
N LYS A 279 12.69 -42.57 23.00
CA LYS A 279 13.03 -42.02 24.33
C LYS A 279 13.40 -40.53 24.34
N LEU A 280 13.36 -39.85 23.18
CA LEU A 280 13.67 -38.42 23.13
C LEU A 280 12.47 -37.57 23.61
N PRO A 281 12.70 -36.57 24.48
CA PRO A 281 11.61 -35.72 24.97
C PRO A 281 10.96 -34.97 23.80
N LYS A 282 9.62 -34.87 23.79
CA LYS A 282 8.83 -34.22 22.73
C LYS A 282 9.35 -32.82 22.32
N ARG A 283 10.00 -32.10 23.25
CA ARG A 283 10.66 -30.80 23.01
C ARG A 283 11.88 -30.85 22.06
N ALA A 284 12.63 -31.95 22.05
CA ALA A 284 13.77 -32.15 21.15
C ALA A 284 13.31 -32.46 19.72
N LEU A 285 12.19 -33.18 19.57
CA LEU A 285 11.57 -33.44 18.27
C LEU A 285 10.94 -32.18 17.65
N THR A 286 10.36 -31.28 18.45
CA THR A 286 9.89 -29.97 17.94
C THR A 286 11.02 -29.05 17.47
N LEU A 287 12.24 -29.21 18.01
CA LEU A 287 13.44 -28.48 17.56
C LEU A 287 14.05 -29.03 16.27
N LEU A 288 13.69 -30.26 15.90
CA LEU A 288 14.15 -30.97 14.70
C LEU A 288 13.07 -31.05 13.61
N SER A 289 11.87 -30.49 13.85
CA SER A 289 10.85 -30.35 12.80
C SER A 289 11.36 -29.41 11.69
N PRO A 290 11.40 -29.86 10.43
CA PRO A 290 11.83 -29.04 9.28
C PRO A 290 11.00 -27.74 9.12
N SER A 291 9.73 -27.75 9.52
CA SER A 291 8.82 -26.60 9.40
C SER A 291 9.16 -25.44 10.34
N GLY A 292 9.83 -25.69 11.47
CA GLY A 292 10.30 -24.65 12.39
C GLY A 292 11.69 -24.10 12.06
N GLN A 293 12.37 -24.64 11.05
CA GLN A 293 13.74 -24.30 10.68
C GLN A 293 13.83 -23.21 9.60
N GLU A 294 12.90 -23.19 8.64
CA GLU A 294 12.84 -22.13 7.61
C GLU A 294 12.51 -20.76 8.22
N SER A 295 11.58 -20.72 9.19
CA SER A 295 11.17 -19.49 9.89
C SER A 295 12.32 -18.85 10.68
N ARG A 296 13.26 -19.64 11.23
CA ARG A 296 14.43 -19.13 11.98
C ARG A 296 15.52 -18.53 11.09
N LEU A 297 15.64 -19.01 9.85
CA LEU A 297 16.61 -18.51 8.88
C LEU A 297 16.09 -17.31 8.08
N LEU A 298 14.76 -17.14 8.03
CA LEU A 298 14.14 -16.08 7.26
C LEU A 298 14.46 -14.68 7.80
N LEU A 299 14.44 -14.47 9.12
CA LEU A 299 14.71 -13.16 9.72
C LEU A 299 16.14 -12.63 9.46
N PRO A 300 17.24 -13.39 9.71
CA PRO A 300 18.58 -12.91 9.37
C PRO A 300 18.76 -12.75 7.86
N LEU A 301 18.06 -13.55 7.05
CA LEU A 301 18.11 -13.41 5.60
C LEU A 301 17.34 -12.19 5.10
N ALA A 302 16.23 -11.83 5.75
CA ALA A 302 15.50 -10.59 5.51
C ALA A 302 16.36 -9.38 5.88
N ALA A 303 17.14 -9.44 6.97
CA ALA A 303 18.12 -8.41 7.29
C ALA A 303 19.19 -8.27 6.20
N LEU A 304 19.75 -9.39 5.70
CA LEU A 304 20.68 -9.37 4.58
C LEU A 304 20.05 -8.82 3.29
N ALA A 305 18.81 -9.21 2.99
CA ALA A 305 18.05 -8.67 1.87
C ALA A 305 17.82 -7.16 2.03
N GLY A 306 17.64 -6.68 3.26
CA GLY A 306 17.59 -5.26 3.61
C GLY A 306 18.87 -4.51 3.22
N ILE A 307 20.03 -4.99 3.67
CA ILE A 307 21.34 -4.39 3.34
C ILE A 307 21.56 -4.38 1.83
N LEU A 308 21.37 -5.52 1.16
CA LEU A 308 21.60 -5.64 -0.27
C LEU A 308 20.60 -4.81 -1.08
N GLY A 309 19.33 -4.73 -0.64
CA GLY A 309 18.30 -3.90 -1.25
C GLY A 309 18.61 -2.41 -1.18
N ALA A 310 19.11 -1.96 -0.01
CA ALA A 310 19.59 -0.60 0.15
C ALA A 310 20.77 -0.29 -0.77
N LEU A 311 21.78 -1.15 -0.83
CA LEU A 311 22.94 -0.96 -1.70
C LEU A 311 22.54 -0.85 -3.18
N VAL A 312 21.62 -1.70 -3.65
CA VAL A 312 21.08 -1.63 -5.02
C VAL A 312 20.36 -0.31 -5.27
N THR A 313 19.58 0.15 -4.30
CA THR A 313 18.85 1.43 -4.37
C THR A 313 19.85 2.61 -4.47
N VAL A 314 20.91 2.59 -3.66
CA VAL A 314 21.98 3.59 -3.71
C VAL A 314 22.70 3.58 -5.06
N VAL A 315 23.11 2.41 -5.56
CA VAL A 315 23.77 2.29 -6.87
C VAL A 315 22.87 2.81 -8.00
N PHE A 316 21.57 2.53 -7.95
CA PHE A 316 20.64 3.04 -8.95
C PHE A 316 20.50 4.58 -8.87
N ARG A 317 20.42 5.14 -7.66
CA ARG A 317 20.37 6.59 -7.44
C ARG A 317 21.64 7.30 -7.94
N GLU A 318 22.82 6.79 -7.61
CA GLU A 318 24.09 7.33 -8.10
C GLU A 318 24.22 7.17 -9.62
N GLY A 319 23.67 6.08 -10.18
CA GLY A 319 23.57 5.91 -11.62
C GLY A 319 22.75 7.00 -12.30
N ILE A 320 21.63 7.43 -11.68
CA ILE A 320 20.82 8.55 -12.18
C ILE A 320 21.65 9.83 -12.17
N HIS A 321 22.27 10.16 -11.04
CA HIS A 321 23.09 11.38 -10.91
C HIS A 321 24.29 11.39 -11.84
N GLY A 322 24.97 10.27 -12.00
CA GLY A 322 26.08 10.14 -12.96
C GLY A 322 25.63 10.34 -14.41
N LEU A 323 24.44 9.86 -14.77
CA LEU A 323 23.89 10.06 -16.11
C LEU A 323 23.38 11.49 -16.32
N GLU A 324 22.73 12.10 -15.32
CA GLU A 324 22.35 13.52 -15.33
C GLU A 324 23.57 14.42 -15.56
N TRP A 325 24.66 14.17 -14.82
CA TRP A 325 25.92 14.88 -14.97
C TRP A 325 26.56 14.65 -16.35
N LEU A 326 26.54 13.42 -16.86
CA LEU A 326 27.08 13.12 -18.19
C LEU A 326 26.30 13.81 -19.32
N LEU A 327 24.97 13.92 -19.18
CA LEU A 327 24.10 14.50 -20.21
C LEU A 327 24.12 16.02 -20.24
N SER A 328 24.26 16.68 -19.08
CA SER A 328 24.06 18.12 -18.95
C SER A 328 25.22 18.88 -18.29
N GLY A 329 26.17 18.18 -17.67
CA GLY A 329 27.19 18.77 -16.81
C GLY A 329 26.64 19.36 -15.50
N TYR A 330 25.33 19.22 -15.24
CA TYR A 330 24.64 19.82 -14.11
C TYR A 330 24.58 18.85 -12.92
N SER A 331 24.74 19.39 -11.71
CA SER A 331 24.52 18.67 -10.45
C SER A 331 23.39 19.34 -9.69
N GLY A 332 22.26 18.64 -9.50
CA GLY A 332 21.11 19.14 -8.74
C GLY A 332 19.82 18.41 -9.10
N SER A 333 18.67 19.08 -8.93
CA SER A 333 17.38 18.48 -9.31
C SER A 333 17.17 18.49 -10.82
N LEU A 334 16.43 17.50 -11.35
CA LEU A 334 16.03 17.45 -12.77
C LEU A 334 15.32 18.72 -13.24
N VAL A 335 14.52 19.36 -12.39
CA VAL A 335 13.85 20.63 -12.74
C VAL A 335 14.86 21.77 -12.84
N ALA A 336 15.86 21.83 -11.95
CA ALA A 336 16.91 22.83 -12.04
C ALA A 336 17.82 22.61 -13.26
N MET A 337 18.10 21.34 -13.59
CA MET A 337 18.74 20.96 -14.86
C MET A 337 17.89 21.41 -16.06
N ALA A 338 16.59 21.16 -16.05
CA ALA A 338 15.69 21.64 -17.10
C ALA A 338 15.80 23.16 -17.26
N MET A 339 15.74 23.91 -16.16
CA MET A 339 15.80 25.37 -16.15
C MET A 339 17.15 25.95 -16.60
N SER A 340 18.26 25.21 -16.49
CA SER A 340 19.58 25.67 -16.95
C SER A 340 19.83 25.38 -18.44
N LEU A 341 19.18 24.38 -19.02
CA LEU A 341 19.34 24.00 -20.43
C LEU A 341 18.60 24.97 -21.36
N PRO A 342 19.10 25.22 -22.59
CA PRO A 342 18.36 25.98 -23.60
C PRO A 342 17.10 25.23 -24.06
N PRO A 343 16.06 25.94 -24.58
CA PRO A 343 14.77 25.32 -24.92
C PRO A 343 14.85 24.14 -25.90
N TRP A 344 15.78 24.16 -26.86
CA TRP A 344 15.94 23.08 -27.82
C TRP A 344 16.51 21.81 -27.18
N GLU A 345 17.39 21.93 -26.18
CA GLU A 345 17.90 20.79 -25.41
C GLU A 345 16.79 20.21 -24.53
N ARG A 346 15.98 21.06 -23.89
CA ARG A 346 14.80 20.62 -23.12
C ARG A 346 13.81 19.83 -23.98
N PHE A 347 13.65 20.24 -25.24
CA PHE A 347 12.77 19.57 -26.19
C PHE A 347 13.31 18.18 -26.60
N LEU A 348 14.61 18.08 -26.89
CA LEU A 348 15.21 16.88 -27.47
C LEU A 348 15.68 15.86 -26.42
N LEU A 349 16.10 16.29 -25.22
CA LEU A 349 16.73 15.41 -24.25
C LEU A 349 15.80 14.29 -23.75
N PRO A 350 14.54 14.55 -23.36
CA PRO A 350 13.63 13.47 -22.96
C PRO A 350 13.26 12.57 -24.14
N ALA A 351 13.22 13.09 -25.37
CA ALA A 351 12.99 12.29 -26.58
C ALA A 351 14.16 11.33 -26.85
N ALA A 352 15.40 11.81 -26.75
CA ALA A 352 16.61 11.02 -26.90
C ALA A 352 16.71 9.94 -25.82
N GLY A 353 16.43 10.28 -24.56
CA GLY A 353 16.42 9.33 -23.46
C GLY A 353 15.31 8.28 -23.58
N GLY A 354 14.13 8.67 -24.06
CA GLY A 354 13.04 7.75 -24.38
C GLY A 354 13.40 6.79 -25.52
N LEU A 355 14.00 7.29 -26.61
CA LEU A 355 14.51 6.46 -27.70
C LEU A 355 15.54 5.45 -27.20
N ALA A 356 16.54 5.91 -26.44
CA ALA A 356 17.57 5.05 -25.86
C ALA A 356 16.96 3.99 -24.92
N ALA A 357 16.04 4.38 -24.03
CA ALA A 357 15.33 3.48 -23.14
C ALA A 357 14.57 2.39 -23.90
N GLY A 358 13.91 2.75 -25.00
CA GLY A 358 13.18 1.80 -25.80
C GLY A 358 14.07 0.91 -26.67
N LEU A 359 15.21 1.41 -27.17
CA LEU A 359 16.22 0.57 -27.84
C LEU A 359 16.78 -0.51 -26.90
N VAL A 360 17.05 -0.15 -25.64
CA VAL A 360 17.46 -1.11 -24.60
C VAL A 360 16.40 -2.21 -24.42
N LEU A 361 15.12 -1.86 -24.39
CA LEU A 361 14.03 -2.83 -24.26
C LEU A 361 13.81 -3.66 -25.53
N GLN A 362 13.92 -3.07 -26.71
CA GLN A 362 13.69 -3.76 -27.98
C GLN A 362 14.83 -4.72 -28.28
N GLU A 363 16.07 -4.23 -28.30
CA GLU A 363 17.21 -5.02 -28.75
C GLU A 363 17.62 -6.04 -27.70
N ILE A 364 17.70 -5.64 -26.43
CA ILE A 364 18.20 -6.51 -25.37
C ILE A 364 17.03 -7.26 -24.72
N GLY A 365 15.93 -6.56 -24.44
CA GLY A 365 14.76 -7.14 -23.78
C GLY A 365 14.04 -8.21 -24.61
N GLN A 366 13.87 -8.00 -25.93
CA GLN A 366 13.21 -9.01 -26.79
C GLN A 366 14.06 -10.28 -26.95
N ARG A 367 15.38 -10.15 -27.05
CA ARG A 367 16.32 -11.28 -27.13
C ARG A 367 16.36 -12.11 -25.84
N LEU A 368 15.96 -11.52 -24.71
CA LEU A 368 15.93 -12.16 -23.40
C LEU A 368 14.52 -12.61 -22.98
N ARG A 369 13.55 -12.66 -23.91
CA ARG A 369 12.19 -13.18 -23.62
C ARG A 369 12.28 -14.62 -23.13
N GLY A 370 11.63 -14.89 -22.00
CA GLY A 370 11.57 -16.21 -21.36
C GLY A 370 10.32 -16.35 -20.51
N LEU A 371 10.05 -17.57 -20.05
CA LEU A 371 8.81 -17.97 -19.35
C LEU A 371 8.59 -17.38 -17.95
N ARG A 372 9.51 -16.55 -17.43
CA ARG A 372 9.45 -16.03 -16.04
C ARG A 372 9.04 -14.56 -16.03
N THR A 373 8.14 -14.21 -15.12
CA THR A 373 7.73 -12.81 -14.92
C THR A 373 8.92 -11.96 -14.46
N THR A 374 8.91 -10.70 -14.91
CA THR A 374 9.84 -9.66 -14.47
C THR A 374 9.18 -8.70 -13.48
N ASP A 375 7.90 -8.83 -13.17
CA ASP A 375 7.22 -7.95 -12.22
C ASP A 375 7.28 -8.60 -10.83
N TYR A 376 7.83 -7.88 -9.84
CA TYR A 376 7.96 -8.40 -8.49
C TYR A 376 6.59 -8.70 -7.85
N MET A 377 5.55 -7.90 -8.13
CA MET A 377 4.21 -8.13 -7.58
C MET A 377 3.63 -9.43 -8.14
N GLU A 378 3.71 -9.60 -9.46
CA GLU A 378 3.29 -10.84 -10.13
C GLU A 378 4.08 -12.04 -9.60
N ALA A 379 5.40 -11.91 -9.39
CA ALA A 379 6.25 -12.98 -8.88
C ALA A 379 5.87 -13.42 -7.46
N ILE A 380 5.44 -12.48 -6.61
CA ILE A 380 5.04 -12.75 -5.22
C ILE A 380 3.62 -13.34 -5.17
N VAL A 381 2.66 -12.71 -5.87
CA VAL A 381 1.22 -13.04 -5.78
C VAL A 381 0.87 -14.27 -6.62
N LEU A 382 1.30 -14.29 -7.88
CA LEU A 382 0.93 -15.30 -8.88
C LEU A 382 2.05 -16.32 -9.12
N GLY A 383 3.31 -15.89 -8.99
CA GLY A 383 4.52 -16.67 -9.29
C GLY A 383 5.07 -17.47 -8.11
N ASP A 384 6.29 -18.01 -8.25
CA ASP A 384 7.02 -18.77 -7.22
C ASP A 384 8.08 -17.92 -6.50
N GLY A 385 7.97 -16.59 -6.56
CA GLY A 385 8.96 -15.64 -6.04
C GLY A 385 10.24 -15.55 -6.88
N ARG A 386 10.34 -16.23 -8.03
CA ARG A 386 11.56 -16.19 -8.86
C ARG A 386 11.52 -15.09 -9.91
N ILE A 387 12.42 -14.12 -9.77
CA ILE A 387 12.57 -12.98 -10.66
C ILE A 387 13.78 -13.20 -11.59
N SER A 388 13.64 -12.84 -12.87
CA SER A 388 14.71 -12.93 -13.86
C SER A 388 15.73 -11.79 -13.68
N ILE A 389 17.01 -12.15 -13.52
CA ILE A 389 18.09 -11.16 -13.31
C ILE A 389 18.28 -10.29 -14.56
N ARG A 390 18.49 -10.94 -15.71
CA ARG A 390 18.83 -10.24 -16.97
C ARG A 390 17.72 -9.27 -17.39
N GLN A 391 16.45 -9.68 -17.34
CA GLN A 391 15.35 -8.80 -17.73
C GLN A 391 15.13 -7.67 -16.71
N SER A 392 15.34 -7.92 -15.41
CA SER A 392 15.26 -6.86 -14.39
C SER A 392 16.36 -5.81 -14.59
N LEU A 393 17.59 -6.21 -14.91
CA LEU A 393 18.67 -5.29 -15.25
C LEU A 393 18.37 -4.47 -16.51
N VAL A 394 17.80 -5.10 -17.55
CA VAL A 394 17.39 -4.41 -18.78
C VAL A 394 16.28 -3.39 -18.53
N LYS A 395 15.26 -3.76 -17.74
CA LYS A 395 14.22 -2.83 -17.31
C LYS A 395 14.78 -1.69 -16.46
N GLY A 396 15.72 -2.00 -15.55
CA GLY A 396 16.43 -1.01 -14.75
C GLY A 396 17.21 -0.02 -15.62
N ALA A 397 17.99 -0.50 -16.60
CA ALA A 397 18.72 0.34 -17.53
C ALA A 397 17.80 1.21 -18.40
N SER A 398 16.68 0.66 -18.89
CA SER A 398 15.67 1.44 -19.61
C SER A 398 15.04 2.54 -18.75
N SER A 399 14.71 2.21 -17.50
CA SER A 399 14.20 3.18 -16.53
C SER A 399 15.22 4.26 -16.22
N LEU A 400 16.50 3.89 -16.06
CA LEU A 400 17.61 4.81 -15.83
C LEU A 400 17.71 5.86 -16.97
N CYS A 401 17.69 5.42 -18.23
CA CYS A 401 17.69 6.33 -19.39
C CYS A 401 16.47 7.27 -19.40
N THR A 402 15.28 6.75 -19.07
CA THR A 402 14.04 7.55 -19.05
C THR A 402 14.07 8.61 -17.94
N VAL A 403 14.46 8.23 -16.73
CA VAL A 403 14.43 9.12 -15.57
C VAL A 403 15.52 10.19 -15.68
N ALA A 404 16.76 9.81 -16.00
CA ALA A 404 17.88 10.75 -16.05
C ALA A 404 17.75 11.78 -17.19
N SER A 405 16.98 11.48 -18.23
CA SER A 405 16.72 12.40 -19.34
C SER A 405 15.52 13.33 -19.13
N GLY A 406 14.86 13.27 -17.97
CA GLY A 406 13.76 14.17 -17.62
C GLY A 406 12.35 13.59 -17.81
N GLY A 407 12.20 12.28 -18.10
CA GLY A 407 10.90 11.63 -18.19
C GLY A 407 10.04 11.83 -16.95
N SER A 408 8.75 12.09 -17.13
CA SER A 408 7.81 12.41 -16.02
C SER A 408 7.31 11.13 -15.34
N ILE A 409 8.22 10.37 -14.75
CA ILE A 409 7.93 9.11 -14.05
C ILE A 409 8.83 8.95 -12.82
N GLY A 410 8.41 8.10 -11.89
CA GLY A 410 9.17 7.72 -10.71
C GLY A 410 10.29 6.72 -11.00
N ARG A 411 11.42 6.90 -10.32
CA ARG A 411 12.58 5.98 -10.25
C ARG A 411 12.36 4.77 -9.33
N GLU A 412 11.34 4.84 -8.49
CA GLU A 412 11.13 4.00 -7.32
C GLU A 412 10.68 2.60 -7.72
N GLY A 413 9.92 2.47 -8.82
CA GLY A 413 9.57 1.17 -9.39
C GLY A 413 10.79 0.33 -9.77
N ALA A 414 11.82 0.95 -10.36
CA ALA A 414 13.06 0.24 -10.72
C ALA A 414 13.88 -0.14 -9.49
N MET A 415 13.98 0.75 -8.50
CA MET A 415 14.71 0.47 -7.25
C MET A 415 14.07 -0.70 -6.48
N VAL A 416 12.74 -0.70 -6.34
CA VAL A 416 12.00 -1.79 -5.69
C VAL A 416 12.17 -3.11 -6.46
N GLN A 417 12.03 -3.08 -7.79
CA GLN A 417 12.18 -4.26 -8.64
C GLN A 417 13.59 -4.88 -8.54
N LEU A 418 14.64 -4.06 -8.58
CA LEU A 418 16.02 -4.54 -8.48
C LEU A 418 16.32 -5.08 -7.08
N SER A 419 15.79 -4.46 -6.02
CA SER A 419 15.89 -4.96 -4.65
C SER A 419 15.21 -6.33 -4.50
N ALA A 420 13.98 -6.48 -4.99
CA ALA A 420 13.25 -7.75 -5.01
C ALA A 420 13.99 -8.82 -5.84
N MET A 421 14.60 -8.45 -6.96
CA MET A 421 15.44 -9.34 -7.78
C MET A 421 16.64 -9.87 -6.99
N VAL A 422 17.31 -9.04 -6.20
CA VAL A 422 18.44 -9.48 -5.37
C VAL A 422 17.98 -10.43 -4.26
N ALA A 423 16.88 -10.12 -3.58
CA ALA A 423 16.27 -11.02 -2.60
C ALA A 423 15.86 -12.38 -3.23
N SER A 424 15.28 -12.36 -4.43
CA SER A 424 14.96 -13.57 -5.21
C SER A 424 16.20 -14.38 -5.57
N THR A 425 17.33 -13.72 -5.85
CA THR A 425 18.60 -14.38 -6.16
C THR A 425 19.19 -15.02 -4.92
N LEU A 426 19.15 -14.33 -3.79
CA LEU A 426 19.56 -14.83 -2.49
C LEU A 426 18.75 -16.09 -2.09
N GLY A 427 17.42 -16.04 -2.20
CA GLY A 427 16.56 -17.19 -1.93
C GLY A 427 16.81 -18.37 -2.86
N ARG A 428 17.18 -18.12 -4.13
CA ARG A 428 17.52 -19.19 -5.10
C ARG A 428 18.84 -19.86 -4.77
N LEU A 429 19.85 -19.10 -4.36
CA LEU A 429 21.15 -19.65 -3.94
C LEU A 429 20.97 -20.57 -2.72
N LEU A 430 20.08 -20.18 -1.79
CA LEU A 430 19.77 -20.94 -0.59
C LEU A 430 18.69 -22.01 -0.77
N ARG A 431 18.14 -22.16 -1.99
CA ARG A 431 17.14 -23.17 -2.38
C ARG A 431 15.87 -23.16 -1.52
N PHE A 432 15.36 -21.97 -1.18
CA PHE A 432 14.11 -21.83 -0.42
C PHE A 432 12.91 -22.42 -1.15
N GLU A 433 11.98 -22.97 -0.36
CA GLU A 433 10.64 -23.36 -0.80
C GLU A 433 9.82 -22.14 -1.25
N ARG A 434 8.68 -22.39 -1.91
CA ARG A 434 7.93 -21.34 -2.63
C ARG A 434 7.43 -20.24 -1.71
N ASP A 435 6.89 -20.58 -0.56
CA ASP A 435 6.30 -19.59 0.36
C ASP A 435 7.38 -18.75 1.04
N SER A 436 8.43 -19.40 1.54
CA SER A 436 9.64 -18.75 2.07
C SER A 436 10.34 -17.87 1.02
N MET A 437 10.37 -18.29 -0.25
CA MET A 437 10.88 -17.50 -1.37
C MET A 437 10.03 -16.25 -1.60
N ARG A 438 8.71 -16.38 -1.74
CA ARG A 438 7.79 -15.26 -1.93
C ARG A 438 7.91 -14.24 -0.81
N LEU A 439 8.00 -14.70 0.43
CA LEU A 439 8.13 -13.84 1.60
C LEU A 439 9.48 -13.12 1.65
N LEU A 440 10.59 -13.79 1.30
CA LEU A 440 11.90 -13.13 1.19
C LEU A 440 11.92 -12.07 0.08
N VAL A 441 11.28 -12.35 -1.06
CA VAL A 441 11.18 -11.42 -2.19
C VAL A 441 10.30 -10.22 -1.81
N ALA A 442 9.22 -10.45 -1.09
CA ALA A 442 8.38 -9.41 -0.50
C ALA A 442 9.17 -8.54 0.50
N ALA A 443 10.00 -9.17 1.35
CA ALA A 443 10.92 -8.45 2.24
C ALA A 443 11.94 -7.59 1.45
N GLY A 444 12.46 -8.11 0.33
CA GLY A 444 13.31 -7.34 -0.59
C GLY A 444 12.59 -6.16 -1.24
N ALA A 445 11.32 -6.33 -1.61
CA ALA A 445 10.51 -5.22 -2.13
C ALA A 445 10.27 -4.14 -1.06
N ALA A 446 9.97 -4.54 0.18
CA ALA A 446 9.83 -3.62 1.32
C ALA A 446 11.14 -2.87 1.58
N ALA A 447 12.28 -3.55 1.57
CA ALA A 447 13.61 -2.94 1.68
C ALA A 447 13.86 -1.87 0.61
N GLY A 448 13.60 -2.19 -0.66
CA GLY A 448 13.81 -1.25 -1.77
C GLY A 448 12.91 -0.02 -1.66
N LEU A 449 11.66 -0.20 -1.22
CA LEU A 449 10.72 0.91 -1.04
C LEU A 449 11.09 1.78 0.18
N ALA A 450 11.50 1.15 1.29
CA ALA A 450 11.98 1.83 2.49
C ALA A 450 13.21 2.69 2.17
N SER A 451 14.18 2.13 1.43
CA SER A 451 15.38 2.85 0.99
C SER A 451 15.08 3.99 0.02
N ALA A 452 14.05 3.86 -0.83
CA ALA A 452 13.69 4.89 -1.79
C ALA A 452 13.06 6.13 -1.14
N TYR A 453 12.31 5.94 -0.05
CA TYR A 453 11.50 7.00 0.56
C TYR A 453 11.81 7.28 2.03
N ASN A 454 12.85 6.67 2.61
CA ASN A 454 13.14 6.78 4.03
C ASN A 454 11.89 6.48 4.91
N ALA A 455 11.10 5.47 4.52
CA ALA A 455 9.79 5.20 5.10
C ALA A 455 9.61 3.69 5.36
N PRO A 456 10.29 3.12 6.37
CA PRO A 456 10.29 1.69 6.64
C PRO A 456 8.92 1.13 7.07
N ILE A 457 8.13 1.89 7.83
CA ILE A 457 6.81 1.42 8.29
C ILE A 457 5.84 1.38 7.10
N ALA A 458 5.76 2.47 6.34
CA ALA A 458 4.93 2.59 5.16
C ALA A 458 5.31 1.56 4.09
N ALA A 459 6.61 1.31 3.89
CA ALA A 459 7.07 0.28 2.95
C ALA A 459 6.66 -1.13 3.36
N THR A 460 6.72 -1.44 4.66
CA THR A 460 6.23 -2.72 5.20
C THR A 460 4.73 -2.87 4.95
N ILE A 461 3.94 -1.84 5.29
CA ILE A 461 2.49 -1.88 5.13
C ILE A 461 2.10 -1.87 3.65
N PHE A 462 2.84 -1.19 2.78
CA PHE A 462 2.66 -1.28 1.32
C PHE A 462 2.74 -2.73 0.85
N VAL A 463 3.77 -3.45 1.24
CA VAL A 463 3.92 -4.85 0.83
C VAL A 463 2.84 -5.73 1.48
N ALA A 464 2.50 -5.50 2.75
CA ALA A 464 1.45 -6.27 3.43
C ALA A 464 0.04 -6.04 2.85
N GLU A 465 -0.34 -4.78 2.62
CA GLU A 465 -1.67 -4.35 2.20
C GLU A 465 -1.90 -4.53 0.69
N ILE A 466 -0.92 -4.16 -0.15
CA ILE A 466 -1.07 -4.21 -1.62
C ILE A 466 -0.55 -5.51 -2.20
N VAL A 467 0.66 -5.92 -1.81
CA VAL A 467 1.36 -7.04 -2.48
C VAL A 467 0.92 -8.38 -1.92
N LEU A 468 0.85 -8.54 -0.61
CA LEU A 468 0.43 -9.80 0.02
C LEU A 468 -1.09 -9.87 0.19
N GLY A 469 -1.78 -8.73 0.31
CA GLY A 469 -3.22 -8.67 0.54
C GLY A 469 -3.66 -9.24 1.89
N SER A 470 -2.73 -9.43 2.83
CA SER A 470 -3.00 -9.98 4.16
C SER A 470 -2.06 -9.38 5.22
N ILE A 471 -2.63 -8.83 6.28
CA ILE A 471 -1.88 -8.27 7.42
C ILE A 471 -1.78 -9.35 8.51
N ALA A 472 -0.90 -10.32 8.30
CA ALA A 472 -0.62 -11.38 9.27
C ALA A 472 0.78 -11.21 9.88
N ILE A 473 0.88 -11.24 11.21
CA ILE A 473 2.11 -10.89 11.93
C ILE A 473 3.30 -11.79 11.54
N ASP A 474 3.03 -13.06 11.23
CA ASP A 474 4.02 -14.05 10.78
C ASP A 474 4.69 -13.65 9.46
N HIS A 475 3.97 -12.92 8.60
CA HIS A 475 4.49 -12.40 7.33
C HIS A 475 5.08 -11.00 7.49
N ILE A 476 4.60 -10.20 8.43
CA ILE A 476 5.04 -8.82 8.63
C ILE A 476 6.44 -8.74 9.26
N GLY A 477 6.78 -9.66 10.17
CA GLY A 477 8.07 -9.65 10.87
C GLY A 477 9.30 -9.53 9.94
N PRO A 478 9.46 -10.43 8.95
CA PRO A 478 10.55 -10.33 7.96
C PRO A 478 10.54 -9.03 7.14
N LEU A 479 9.36 -8.52 6.76
CA LEU A 479 9.23 -7.27 6.01
C LEU A 479 9.75 -6.08 6.83
N ILE A 480 9.36 -5.99 8.12
CA ILE A 480 9.83 -4.93 9.03
C ILE A 480 11.35 -4.99 9.15
N ILE A 481 11.93 -6.17 9.40
CA ILE A 481 13.38 -6.31 9.56
C ILE A 481 14.10 -5.84 8.31
N ALA A 482 13.67 -6.28 7.12
CA ALA A 482 14.29 -5.88 5.88
C ALA A 482 14.18 -4.37 5.65
N ALA A 483 13.00 -3.78 5.86
CA ALA A 483 12.74 -2.35 5.69
C ALA A 483 13.57 -1.49 6.66
N VAL A 484 13.62 -1.84 7.95
CA VAL A 484 14.38 -1.11 8.97
C VAL A 484 15.88 -1.18 8.69
N ILE A 485 16.41 -2.38 8.39
CA ILE A 485 17.83 -2.53 8.08
C ILE A 485 18.20 -1.80 6.79
N ALA A 486 17.34 -1.83 5.78
CA ALA A 486 17.54 -1.07 4.55
C ALA A 486 17.56 0.44 4.81
N ASN A 487 16.68 0.93 5.68
CA ASN A 487 16.62 2.34 6.04
C ASN A 487 17.89 2.80 6.78
N ILE A 488 18.32 2.04 7.81
CA ILE A 488 19.57 2.29 8.54
C ILE A 488 20.77 2.31 7.58
N THR A 489 20.82 1.34 6.66
CA THR A 489 21.91 1.25 5.67
C THR A 489 21.96 2.49 4.78
N VAL A 490 20.81 2.99 4.30
CA VAL A 490 20.75 4.22 3.51
C VAL A 490 21.15 5.44 4.33
N HIS A 491 20.73 5.53 5.60
CA HIS A 491 21.12 6.64 6.48
C HIS A 491 22.61 6.70 6.76
N ASP A 492 23.24 5.55 6.99
CA ASP A 492 24.68 5.49 7.24
C ASP A 492 25.49 5.87 5.98
N LEU A 493 24.98 5.56 4.78
CA LEU A 493 25.65 5.86 3.52
C LEU A 493 25.39 7.27 2.99
N LEU A 494 24.17 7.77 3.11
CA LEU A 494 23.69 9.00 2.46
C LEU A 494 23.23 10.09 3.44
N GLY A 495 23.21 9.81 4.74
CA GLY A 495 22.72 10.71 5.78
C GLY A 495 21.21 10.59 6.06
N TYR A 496 20.79 11.14 7.20
CA TYR A 496 19.39 11.15 7.65
C TYR A 496 18.72 12.50 7.36
N ALA A 497 17.67 12.50 6.55
CA ALA A 497 16.74 13.62 6.42
C ALA A 497 15.35 13.09 6.05
N PRO A 498 14.25 13.72 6.54
CA PRO A 498 12.91 13.43 6.02
C PRO A 498 12.88 13.72 4.51
N VAL A 499 12.01 13.02 3.78
CA VAL A 499 11.94 13.22 2.33
C VAL A 499 11.43 14.63 2.04
N TYR A 500 10.35 15.05 2.69
CA TYR A 500 9.81 16.39 2.56
C TYR A 500 10.04 17.18 3.85
N ASP A 501 10.53 18.40 3.70
CA ASP A 501 10.60 19.34 4.80
C ASP A 501 9.30 20.16 4.82
N ILE A 502 8.61 20.16 5.95
CA ILE A 502 7.34 20.88 6.12
C ILE A 502 7.44 21.84 7.30
N PRO A 503 6.87 23.06 7.18
CA PRO A 503 6.67 23.92 8.34
C PRO A 503 5.80 23.22 9.39
N ASN A 504 5.99 23.57 10.66
CA ASN A 504 5.22 22.97 11.77
C ASN A 504 3.70 23.04 11.51
N PHE A 505 3.07 21.88 11.39
CA PHE A 505 1.65 21.78 11.10
C PHE A 505 0.83 22.08 12.37
N HIS A 506 -0.09 23.04 12.29
CA HIS A 506 -1.03 23.29 13.36
C HIS A 506 -2.43 23.46 12.77
N ILE A 507 -3.40 22.85 13.44
CA ILE A 507 -4.82 23.04 13.15
C ILE A 507 -5.22 24.36 13.81
N VAL A 508 -5.76 25.31 13.05
CA VAL A 508 -6.20 26.60 13.61
C VAL A 508 -7.58 26.44 14.27
N SER A 509 -8.48 25.67 13.64
CA SER A 509 -9.82 25.39 14.16
C SER A 509 -10.33 23.97 13.86
N ASP A 510 -11.14 23.39 14.75
CA ASP A 510 -11.76 22.07 14.57
C ASP A 510 -12.66 21.99 13.33
N TRP A 511 -13.26 23.10 12.90
CA TRP A 511 -14.09 23.15 11.70
C TRP A 511 -13.30 22.84 10.41
N GLU A 512 -11.97 23.03 10.42
CA GLU A 512 -11.11 22.68 9.30
C GLU A 512 -11.16 21.19 8.95
N LEU A 513 -11.51 20.32 9.89
CA LEU A 513 -11.74 18.90 9.62
C LEU A 513 -12.81 18.70 8.54
N GLY A 514 -13.82 19.58 8.49
CA GLY A 514 -14.80 19.62 7.41
C GLY A 514 -14.18 19.95 6.05
N LEU A 515 -13.17 20.81 6.00
CA LEU A 515 -12.46 21.17 4.77
C LEU A 515 -11.56 20.02 4.29
N TYR A 516 -10.91 19.30 5.20
CA TYR A 516 -10.13 18.10 4.87
C TYR A 516 -11.02 16.96 4.35
N LEU A 517 -12.25 16.82 4.87
CA LEU A 517 -13.26 15.91 4.31
C LEU A 517 -13.60 16.26 2.85
N VAL A 518 -13.84 17.55 2.57
CA VAL A 518 -14.11 18.04 1.21
C VAL A 518 -12.91 17.79 0.29
N LEU A 519 -11.69 18.04 0.77
CA LEU A 519 -10.48 17.72 0.02
C LEU A 519 -10.39 16.22 -0.31
N GLY A 520 -10.71 15.34 0.65
CA GLY A 520 -10.80 13.91 0.44
C GLY A 520 -11.82 13.53 -0.64
N LEU A 521 -13.01 14.15 -0.64
CA LEU A 521 -14.01 13.96 -1.69
C LEU A 521 -13.47 14.38 -3.05
N ILE A 522 -12.84 15.55 -3.16
CA ILE A 522 -12.28 16.06 -4.42
C ILE A 522 -11.19 15.10 -4.93
N ALA A 523 -10.24 14.72 -4.08
CA ALA A 523 -9.18 13.77 -4.43
C ALA A 523 -9.76 12.41 -4.90
N GLY A 524 -10.81 11.92 -4.24
CA GLY A 524 -11.51 10.70 -4.63
C GLY A 524 -12.17 10.76 -6.01
N HIS A 525 -12.56 11.95 -6.50
CA HIS A 525 -13.08 12.15 -7.85
C HIS A 525 -11.96 12.36 -8.90
N VAL A 526 -10.89 13.06 -8.51
CA VAL A 526 -9.74 13.34 -9.40
C VAL A 526 -8.92 12.07 -9.66
N ALA A 527 -8.80 11.16 -8.68
CA ALA A 527 -8.05 9.92 -8.81
C ALA A 527 -8.49 9.04 -10.00
N PRO A 528 -9.79 8.69 -10.16
CA PRO A 528 -10.28 7.98 -11.33
C PRO A 528 -10.00 8.68 -12.66
N VAL A 529 -10.05 10.02 -12.70
CA VAL A 529 -9.73 10.80 -13.90
C VAL A 529 -8.25 10.65 -14.26
N PHE A 530 -7.36 10.74 -13.27
CA PHE A 530 -5.94 10.54 -13.46
C PHE A 530 -5.61 9.12 -13.94
N LEU A 531 -6.17 8.08 -13.30
CA LEU A 531 -5.96 6.68 -13.72
C LEU A 531 -6.48 6.42 -15.14
N ASN A 532 -7.67 6.93 -15.48
CA ASN A 532 -8.21 6.84 -16.83
C ASN A 532 -7.35 7.58 -17.86
N LEU A 533 -6.74 8.71 -17.49
CA LEU A 533 -5.82 9.43 -18.38
C LEU A 533 -4.57 8.60 -18.68
N LEU A 534 -3.98 7.95 -17.66
CA LEU A 534 -2.83 7.06 -17.85
C LEU A 534 -3.16 5.88 -18.76
N GLU A 535 -4.32 5.24 -18.54
CA GLU A 535 -4.79 4.09 -19.32
C GLU A 535 -5.15 4.48 -20.76
N ARG A 536 -5.91 5.56 -20.95
CA ARG A 536 -6.24 6.07 -22.29
C ARG A 536 -4.98 6.44 -23.07
N SER A 537 -4.01 7.08 -22.42
CA SER A 537 -2.73 7.37 -23.03
C SER A 537 -2.04 6.09 -23.50
N HIS A 538 -1.99 5.07 -22.64
CA HIS A 538 -1.44 3.76 -23.00
C HIS A 538 -2.11 3.17 -24.26
N GLN A 539 -3.46 3.18 -24.30
CA GLN A 539 -4.23 2.69 -25.44
C GLN A 539 -3.97 3.49 -26.72
N LEU A 540 -3.86 4.82 -26.63
CA LEU A 540 -3.56 5.68 -27.78
C LEU A 540 -2.17 5.40 -28.35
N PHE A 541 -1.15 5.30 -27.49
CA PHE A 541 0.20 4.92 -27.90
C PHE A 541 0.27 3.50 -28.45
N ALA A 542 -0.51 2.56 -27.92
CA ALA A 542 -0.58 1.19 -28.40
C ALA A 542 -1.20 1.06 -29.81
N ARG A 543 -2.05 2.01 -30.22
CA ARG A 543 -2.63 2.05 -31.59
C ARG A 543 -1.67 2.57 -32.65
N LEU A 544 -0.57 3.21 -32.26
CA LEU A 544 0.42 3.71 -33.20
C LEU A 544 1.25 2.55 -33.76
N PRO A 545 1.40 2.42 -35.10
CA PRO A 545 2.20 1.38 -35.74
C PRO A 545 3.70 1.69 -35.65
N LEU A 546 4.19 2.06 -34.47
CA LEU A 546 5.58 2.43 -34.21
C LEU A 546 6.29 1.35 -33.39
N PRO A 547 7.59 1.11 -33.63
CA PRO A 547 8.40 0.29 -32.73
C PRO A 547 8.44 0.93 -31.33
N LEU A 548 8.65 0.10 -30.30
CA LEU A 548 8.68 0.52 -28.90
C LEU A 548 9.70 1.65 -28.66
N ALA A 549 10.89 1.64 -29.30
CA ALA A 549 11.84 2.74 -29.21
C ALA A 549 11.24 4.06 -29.69
N ALA A 550 10.70 4.10 -30.90
CA ALA A 550 10.06 5.30 -31.44
C ALA A 550 8.87 5.76 -30.60
N ARG A 551 8.12 4.83 -30.01
CA ARG A 551 7.00 5.12 -29.12
C ARG A 551 7.44 5.80 -27.82
N LEU A 552 8.48 5.28 -27.15
CA LEU A 552 9.07 5.92 -25.96
C LEU A 552 9.72 7.26 -26.32
N GLY A 553 10.37 7.34 -27.48
CA GLY A 553 10.90 8.59 -28.04
C GLY A 553 9.83 9.66 -28.23
N LEU A 554 8.67 9.27 -28.77
CA LEU A 554 7.51 10.17 -28.93
C LEU A 554 6.94 10.60 -27.57
N GLY A 555 6.84 9.69 -26.59
CA GLY A 555 6.45 10.03 -25.22
C GLY A 555 7.39 11.08 -24.62
N GLY A 556 8.71 10.87 -24.77
CA GLY A 556 9.74 11.84 -24.38
C GLY A 556 9.62 13.16 -25.14
N LEU A 557 9.34 13.13 -26.44
CA LEU A 557 9.16 14.33 -27.26
C LEU A 557 7.99 15.20 -26.75
N ILE A 558 6.88 14.57 -26.34
CA ILE A 558 5.74 15.29 -25.75
C ILE A 558 6.13 15.92 -24.41
N VAL A 559 6.86 15.20 -23.56
CA VAL A 559 7.40 15.77 -22.30
C VAL A 559 8.33 16.94 -22.59
N GLY A 560 9.22 16.79 -23.58
CA GLY A 560 10.11 17.85 -24.05
C GLY A 560 9.34 19.08 -24.51
N ALA A 561 8.32 18.90 -25.35
CA ALA A 561 7.44 19.97 -25.83
C ALA A 561 6.77 20.73 -24.68
N ILE A 562 6.21 20.00 -23.71
CA ILE A 562 5.59 20.62 -22.52
C ILE A 562 6.65 21.38 -21.71
N SER A 563 7.86 20.83 -21.57
CA SER A 563 8.92 21.40 -20.74
C SER A 563 9.57 22.66 -21.31
N VAL A 564 9.43 22.91 -22.61
CA VAL A 564 9.82 24.19 -23.21
C VAL A 564 9.02 25.34 -22.58
N TYR A 565 7.74 25.10 -22.29
CA TYR A 565 6.88 26.04 -21.61
C TYR A 565 6.98 25.93 -20.08
N GLU A 566 6.86 24.72 -19.52
CA GLU A 566 6.86 24.47 -18.07
C GLU A 566 7.90 23.43 -17.66
N PRO A 567 9.12 23.83 -17.25
CA PRO A 567 10.20 22.91 -16.89
C PRO A 567 9.89 22.04 -15.65
N GLN A 568 8.95 22.47 -14.81
CA GLN A 568 8.59 21.78 -13.56
C GLN A 568 7.94 20.40 -13.79
N VAL A 569 7.57 20.08 -15.03
CA VAL A 569 7.05 18.74 -15.36
C VAL A 569 8.12 17.66 -15.40
N TRP A 570 9.41 18.00 -15.41
CA TRP A 570 10.50 17.01 -15.47
C TRP A 570 10.59 16.12 -14.22
N GLY A 571 10.99 14.87 -14.45
CA GLY A 571 11.30 13.90 -13.40
C GLY A 571 10.10 13.43 -12.57
N ASN A 572 10.37 12.87 -11.40
CA ASN A 572 9.34 12.30 -10.53
C ASN A 572 8.48 13.34 -9.78
N GLY A 573 8.90 14.63 -9.80
CA GLY A 573 8.16 15.74 -9.20
C GLY A 573 8.54 16.12 -7.77
N TYR A 574 9.51 15.42 -7.17
CA TYR A 574 9.95 15.65 -5.79
C TYR A 574 10.26 17.13 -5.47
N SER A 575 11.08 17.79 -6.29
CA SER A 575 11.53 19.17 -6.04
C SER A 575 10.38 20.18 -6.04
N VAL A 576 9.39 19.99 -6.90
CA VAL A 576 8.22 20.87 -7.00
C VAL A 576 7.31 20.66 -5.80
N VAL A 577 7.03 19.42 -5.41
CA VAL A 577 6.26 19.13 -4.20
C VAL A 577 6.92 19.78 -3.00
N ASN A 578 8.23 19.57 -2.82
CA ASN A 578 8.97 20.19 -1.72
C ASN A 578 8.88 21.72 -1.73
N SER A 579 8.93 22.36 -2.91
CA SER A 579 8.79 23.82 -3.02
C SER A 579 7.39 24.34 -2.67
N VAL A 580 6.33 23.59 -2.99
CA VAL A 580 4.93 23.93 -2.65
C VAL A 580 4.66 23.70 -1.16
N LEU A 581 5.33 22.72 -0.55
CA LEU A 581 5.22 22.46 0.88
C LEU A 581 5.92 23.52 1.74
N LEU A 582 6.99 24.10 1.24
CA LEU A 582 7.76 25.13 1.95
C LEU A 582 7.19 26.53 1.78
N ALA A 583 6.72 26.88 0.58
CA ALA A 583 6.23 28.22 0.27
C ALA A 583 4.90 28.15 -0.50
N PRO A 584 3.92 29.02 -0.18
CA PRO A 584 2.67 29.07 -0.92
C PRO A 584 2.92 29.56 -2.34
N TRP A 585 2.33 28.87 -3.30
CA TRP A 585 2.36 29.26 -4.71
C TRP A 585 1.05 29.95 -5.10
N ILE A 586 1.09 30.75 -6.16
CA ILE A 586 -0.11 31.32 -6.74
C ILE A 586 -0.97 30.22 -7.40
N TRP A 587 -2.29 30.35 -7.31
CA TRP A 587 -3.21 29.31 -7.78
C TRP A 587 -3.11 29.04 -9.29
N GLN A 588 -2.74 30.04 -10.11
CA GLN A 588 -2.54 29.87 -11.54
C GLN A 588 -1.37 28.95 -11.85
N ALA A 589 -0.26 29.10 -11.12
CA ALA A 589 0.92 28.25 -11.27
C ALA A 589 0.58 26.81 -10.85
N LEU A 590 -0.09 26.64 -9.70
CA LEU A 590 -0.54 25.33 -9.22
C LEU A 590 -1.42 24.62 -10.26
N LEU A 591 -2.44 25.30 -10.80
CA LEU A 591 -3.34 24.73 -11.79
C LEU A 591 -2.62 24.37 -13.09
N THR A 592 -1.76 25.27 -13.59
CA THR A 592 -1.01 25.07 -14.84
C THR A 592 -0.08 23.87 -14.72
N VAL A 593 0.73 23.83 -13.66
CA VAL A 593 1.71 22.76 -13.42
C VAL A 593 1.01 21.43 -13.16
N LEU A 594 -0.10 21.43 -12.41
CA LEU A 594 -0.91 20.24 -12.17
C LEU A 594 -1.37 19.60 -13.48
N VAL A 595 -2.01 20.37 -14.36
CA VAL A 595 -2.53 19.88 -15.64
C VAL A 595 -1.38 19.40 -16.54
N LEU A 596 -0.34 20.22 -16.70
CA LEU A 596 0.79 19.87 -17.56
C LEU A 596 1.56 18.65 -17.04
N LYS A 597 1.70 18.49 -15.71
CA LYS A 597 2.31 17.30 -15.10
C LYS A 597 1.49 16.04 -15.36
N MET A 598 0.17 16.12 -15.23
CA MET A 598 -0.71 14.98 -15.52
C MET A 598 -0.56 14.53 -16.98
N LEU A 599 -0.51 15.47 -17.93
CA LEU A 599 -0.28 15.19 -19.34
C LEU A 599 1.12 14.62 -19.62
N ALA A 600 2.17 15.19 -19.03
CA ALA A 600 3.54 14.71 -19.20
C ALA A 600 3.73 13.29 -18.62
N THR A 601 3.13 13.02 -17.47
CA THR A 601 3.14 11.69 -16.83
C THR A 601 2.36 10.69 -17.68
N ALA A 602 1.19 11.08 -18.20
CA ALA A 602 0.41 10.24 -19.09
C ALA A 602 1.15 9.93 -20.40
N ALA A 603 1.86 10.90 -20.99
CA ALA A 603 2.66 10.68 -22.19
C ALA A 603 3.83 9.71 -21.92
N THR A 604 4.56 9.92 -20.83
CA THR A 604 5.69 9.07 -20.44
C THR A 604 5.22 7.64 -20.16
N HIS A 605 4.24 7.48 -19.27
CA HIS A 605 3.70 6.18 -18.89
C HIS A 605 3.01 5.48 -20.07
N GLY A 606 2.15 6.19 -20.81
CA GLY A 606 1.39 5.64 -21.93
C GLY A 606 2.28 5.14 -23.07
N SER A 607 3.42 5.79 -23.31
CA SER A 607 4.40 5.33 -24.30
C SER A 607 4.99 3.94 -24.00
N GLY A 608 4.86 3.45 -22.76
CA GLY A 608 5.42 2.19 -22.29
C GLY A 608 6.80 2.33 -21.64
N ALA A 609 7.18 3.54 -21.22
CA ALA A 609 8.40 3.77 -20.47
C ALA A 609 8.35 3.05 -19.11
N VAL A 610 9.51 2.56 -18.66
CA VAL A 610 9.61 1.81 -17.40
C VAL A 610 9.84 2.77 -16.24
N GLY A 611 8.91 2.82 -15.31
CA GLY A 611 9.03 3.60 -14.07
C GLY A 611 7.77 3.47 -13.22
N GLY A 612 7.78 4.07 -12.03
CA GLY A 612 6.63 4.07 -11.11
C GLY A 612 5.76 5.31 -11.26
N ALA A 613 4.45 5.18 -11.13
CA ALA A 613 3.54 6.34 -11.06
C ALA A 613 3.29 6.85 -9.61
N PHE A 614 3.97 6.27 -8.61
CA PHE A 614 3.73 6.55 -7.18
C PHE A 614 4.01 8.01 -6.82
N THR A 615 5.22 8.52 -7.10
CA THR A 615 5.56 9.93 -6.82
C THR A 615 4.76 10.92 -7.66
N PRO A 616 4.50 10.68 -8.97
CA PRO A 616 3.56 11.50 -9.72
C PRO A 616 2.15 11.58 -9.11
N THR A 617 1.65 10.49 -8.52
CA THR A 617 0.37 10.52 -7.78
C THR A 617 0.44 11.42 -6.55
N LEU A 618 1.52 11.32 -5.75
CA LEU A 618 1.76 12.23 -4.62
C LEU A 618 1.81 13.69 -5.09
N PHE A 619 2.47 13.97 -6.21
CA PHE A 619 2.54 15.29 -6.80
C PHE A 619 1.16 15.85 -7.16
N VAL A 620 0.34 15.05 -7.86
CA VAL A 620 -1.02 15.45 -8.22
C VAL A 620 -1.83 15.76 -6.96
N GLY A 621 -1.70 14.93 -5.92
CA GLY A 621 -2.32 15.18 -4.63
C GLY A 621 -1.83 16.45 -3.94
N ALA A 622 -0.51 16.70 -3.93
CA ALA A 622 0.08 17.88 -3.33
C ALA A 622 -0.43 19.17 -3.97
N LEU A 623 -0.40 19.25 -5.30
CA LEU A 623 -0.84 20.45 -6.02
C LEU A 623 -2.36 20.62 -5.95
N LEU A 624 -3.13 19.54 -5.96
CA LEU A 624 -4.58 19.59 -5.75
C LEU A 624 -4.92 20.12 -4.36
N GLY A 625 -4.24 19.63 -3.33
CA GLY A 625 -4.38 20.08 -1.96
C GLY A 625 -3.96 21.54 -1.78
N ALA A 626 -2.81 21.92 -2.32
CA ALA A 626 -2.33 23.31 -2.30
C ALA A 626 -3.32 24.24 -3.00
N LEU A 627 -3.82 23.85 -4.18
CA LEU A 627 -4.78 24.63 -4.95
C LEU A 627 -6.08 24.83 -4.15
N PHE A 628 -6.60 23.75 -3.56
CA PHE A 628 -7.76 23.83 -2.67
C PHE A 628 -7.51 24.75 -1.48
N GLY A 629 -6.36 24.60 -0.79
CA GLY A 629 -5.99 25.43 0.35
C GLY A 629 -5.84 26.91 -0.01
N THR A 630 -5.23 27.24 -1.16
CA THR A 630 -5.13 28.62 -1.64
C THR A 630 -6.51 29.21 -1.91
N LEU A 631 -7.43 28.45 -2.51
CA LEU A 631 -8.80 28.90 -2.75
C LEU A 631 -9.58 29.10 -1.44
N VAL A 632 -9.41 28.20 -0.49
CA VAL A 632 -10.00 28.32 0.86
C VAL A 632 -9.49 29.58 1.55
N GLN A 633 -8.18 29.84 1.51
CA GLN A 633 -7.58 31.00 2.14
C GLN A 633 -8.03 32.33 1.51
N LEU A 634 -8.38 32.35 0.22
CA LEU A 634 -9.00 33.53 -0.41
C LEU A 634 -10.38 33.86 0.17
N VAL A 635 -11.11 32.85 0.67
CA VAL A 635 -12.46 33.01 1.25
C VAL A 635 -12.40 33.17 2.77
N LEU A 636 -11.45 32.50 3.43
CA LEU A 636 -11.29 32.44 4.89
C LEU A 636 -9.81 32.69 5.29
N PRO A 637 -9.32 33.94 5.24
CA PRO A 637 -7.89 34.23 5.39
C PRO A 637 -7.28 33.85 6.75
N GLU A 638 -8.03 34.02 7.84
CA GLU A 638 -7.59 33.73 9.22
C GLU A 638 -8.29 32.52 9.85
N GLY A 639 -9.20 31.87 9.11
CA GLY A 639 -10.04 30.79 9.64
C GLY A 639 -9.51 29.38 9.43
N THR A 640 -8.38 29.23 8.73
CA THR A 640 -7.89 27.92 8.28
C THR A 640 -6.38 27.80 8.28
N ALA A 641 -5.88 26.57 8.34
CA ALA A 641 -4.48 26.25 8.10
C ALA A 641 -3.93 26.81 6.77
N PRO A 642 -2.61 27.04 6.66
CA PRO A 642 -1.99 27.51 5.43
C PRO A 642 -2.16 26.50 4.27
N PRO A 643 -2.10 26.94 3.00
CA PRO A 643 -2.28 26.05 1.82
C PRO A 643 -1.36 24.82 1.82
N ASN A 644 -0.17 24.94 2.38
CA ASN A 644 0.83 23.88 2.48
C ASN A 644 0.32 22.70 3.34
N ALA A 645 -0.50 22.96 4.35
CA ALA A 645 -1.15 21.94 5.18
C ALA A 645 -2.10 21.05 4.35
N TYR A 646 -2.92 21.69 3.51
CA TYR A 646 -3.80 20.99 2.57
C TYR A 646 -3.03 20.21 1.51
N ALA A 647 -1.87 20.70 1.08
CA ALA A 647 -1.02 19.99 0.13
C ALA A 647 -0.58 18.62 0.67
N VAL A 648 -0.11 18.55 1.91
CA VAL A 648 0.32 17.28 2.51
C VAL A 648 -0.87 16.31 2.69
N VAL A 649 -2.03 16.81 3.12
CA VAL A 649 -3.24 15.96 3.21
C VAL A 649 -3.68 15.47 1.82
N GLY A 650 -3.59 16.33 0.81
CA GLY A 650 -3.91 16.02 -0.58
C GLY A 650 -3.01 14.93 -1.17
N MET A 651 -1.71 14.92 -0.83
CA MET A 651 -0.78 13.84 -1.20
C MET A 651 -1.31 12.47 -0.79
N GLY A 652 -1.68 12.34 0.49
CA GLY A 652 -2.18 11.08 1.04
C GLY A 652 -3.53 10.70 0.47
N ALA A 653 -4.45 11.65 0.35
CA ALA A 653 -5.79 11.43 -0.20
C ALA A 653 -5.75 10.89 -1.64
N MET A 654 -4.91 11.49 -2.50
CA MET A 654 -4.72 11.03 -3.87
C MET A 654 -4.04 9.66 -3.93
N LEU A 655 -3.05 9.42 -3.07
CA LEU A 655 -2.38 8.12 -2.99
C LEU A 655 -3.34 7.00 -2.59
N ALA A 656 -4.16 7.22 -1.57
CA ALA A 656 -5.14 6.24 -1.11
C ALA A 656 -6.24 5.97 -2.13
N ALA A 657 -6.71 7.01 -2.82
CA ALA A 657 -7.76 6.92 -3.82
C ALA A 657 -7.31 6.17 -5.09
N THR A 658 -6.04 6.25 -5.46
CA THR A 658 -5.49 5.57 -6.66
C THR A 658 -4.97 4.16 -6.39
N THR A 659 -4.37 3.93 -5.21
CA THR A 659 -3.80 2.64 -4.83
C THR A 659 -4.80 1.72 -4.15
N HIS A 660 -5.89 2.28 -3.61
CA HIS A 660 -6.82 1.59 -2.72
C HIS A 660 -6.17 0.99 -1.46
N ALA A 661 -5.10 1.64 -0.96
CA ALA A 661 -4.36 1.23 0.24
C ALA A 661 -4.30 2.39 1.26
N PRO A 662 -5.37 2.59 2.05
CA PRO A 662 -5.45 3.73 2.98
C PRO A 662 -4.41 3.66 4.10
N LEU A 663 -4.13 2.48 4.68
CA LEU A 663 -3.19 2.37 5.81
C LEU A 663 -1.77 2.72 5.37
N MET A 664 -1.34 2.15 4.24
CA MET A 664 -0.08 2.51 3.59
C MET A 664 -0.01 4.01 3.34
N SER A 665 -1.06 4.62 2.77
CA SER A 665 -1.04 6.04 2.41
C SER A 665 -0.93 6.98 3.62
N ILE A 666 -1.60 6.65 4.73
CA ILE A 666 -1.50 7.40 5.99
C ILE A 666 -0.05 7.36 6.49
N LEU A 667 0.51 6.16 6.61
CA LEU A 667 1.85 5.94 7.15
C LEU A 667 2.94 6.50 6.23
N MET A 668 2.72 6.44 4.92
CA MET A 668 3.65 6.97 3.93
C MET A 668 3.81 8.48 4.08
N VAL A 669 2.71 9.22 4.10
CA VAL A 669 2.78 10.68 4.23
C VAL A 669 3.34 11.05 5.61
N PHE A 670 2.90 10.37 6.66
CA PHE A 670 3.44 10.57 8.01
C PHE A 670 4.97 10.38 8.08
N GLU A 671 5.53 9.27 7.56
CA GLU A 671 6.98 9.05 7.62
C GLU A 671 7.76 9.98 6.69
N MET A 672 7.18 10.38 5.56
CA MET A 672 7.85 11.29 4.63
C MET A 672 7.92 12.73 5.16
N THR A 673 7.01 13.14 6.05
CA THR A 673 6.98 14.49 6.64
C THR A 673 7.40 14.54 8.12
N MET A 674 7.32 13.42 8.85
CA MET A 674 7.65 13.28 10.27
C MET A 674 6.87 14.20 11.22
N ASP A 675 5.71 14.71 10.80
CA ASP A 675 4.82 15.52 11.64
C ASP A 675 3.60 14.69 12.05
N TYR A 676 3.38 14.54 13.36
CA TYR A 676 2.27 13.76 13.89
C TYR A 676 0.94 14.54 13.91
N GLN A 677 0.98 15.87 13.93
CA GLN A 677 -0.21 16.71 14.08
C GLN A 677 -1.11 16.63 12.84
N ILE A 678 -0.54 16.31 11.68
CA ILE A 678 -1.31 16.13 10.44
C ILE A 678 -2.06 14.79 10.34
N VAL A 679 -1.69 13.81 11.16
CA VAL A 679 -2.17 12.42 11.01
C VAL A 679 -3.69 12.35 11.14
N LEU A 680 -4.30 13.14 12.04
CA LEU A 680 -5.76 13.15 12.23
C LEU A 680 -6.52 13.68 10.99
N PRO A 681 -6.24 14.91 10.47
CA PRO A 681 -6.77 15.37 9.18
C PRO A 681 -6.52 14.41 8.02
N LEU A 682 -5.32 13.84 7.98
CA LEU A 682 -4.87 12.92 6.94
C LEU A 682 -5.72 11.65 6.91
N MET A 683 -5.94 11.00 8.06
CA MET A 683 -6.78 9.80 8.17
C MET A 683 -8.20 10.06 7.66
N LEU A 684 -8.78 11.19 8.03
CA LEU A 684 -10.14 11.57 7.65
C LEU A 684 -10.27 11.76 6.13
N ALA A 685 -9.38 12.55 5.53
CA ALA A 685 -9.39 12.81 4.09
C ALA A 685 -9.10 11.54 3.27
N ILE A 686 -8.14 10.72 3.72
CA ILE A 686 -7.74 9.47 3.04
C ILE A 686 -8.88 8.46 2.96
N ILE A 687 -9.57 8.23 4.07
CA ILE A 687 -10.68 7.26 4.11
C ILE A 687 -11.80 7.71 3.18
N VAL A 688 -12.14 9.00 3.20
CA VAL A 688 -13.15 9.55 2.31
C VAL A 688 -12.73 9.45 0.85
N ALA A 689 -11.48 9.78 0.52
CA ALA A 689 -10.96 9.68 -0.84
C ALA A 689 -10.98 8.22 -1.35
N HIS A 690 -10.60 7.27 -0.49
CA HIS A 690 -10.63 5.83 -0.79
C HIS A 690 -12.04 5.31 -1.12
N TYR A 691 -13.03 5.59 -0.26
CA TYR A 691 -14.40 5.14 -0.49
C TYR A 691 -15.06 5.86 -1.67
N THR A 692 -14.72 7.13 -1.88
CA THR A 692 -15.23 7.91 -3.02
C THR A 692 -14.71 7.36 -4.34
N SER A 693 -13.42 7.03 -4.45
CA SER A 693 -12.86 6.46 -5.68
C SER A 693 -13.40 5.06 -5.96
N ARG A 694 -13.67 4.25 -4.92
CA ARG A 694 -14.26 2.90 -5.07
C ARG A 694 -15.65 2.87 -5.72
N ARG A 695 -16.39 3.99 -5.72
CA ARG A 695 -17.68 4.08 -6.43
C ARG A 695 -17.53 3.97 -7.95
N TYR A 696 -16.33 4.22 -8.48
CA TYR A 696 -16.05 4.13 -9.91
C TYR A 696 -15.67 2.69 -10.29
N SER A 697 -16.66 1.80 -10.39
CA SER A 697 -16.45 0.36 -10.65
C SER A 697 -15.74 0.02 -11.97
N GLY A 698 -15.65 0.98 -12.91
CA GLY A 698 -14.96 0.81 -14.20
C GLY A 698 -13.47 1.13 -14.17
N VAL A 699 -12.93 1.69 -13.08
CA VAL A 699 -11.53 2.11 -12.99
C VAL A 699 -10.77 1.14 -12.09
N ARG A 700 -9.70 0.55 -12.64
CA ARG A 700 -8.86 -0.39 -11.90
C ARG A 700 -7.88 0.36 -11.00
N PRO A 701 -7.57 -0.17 -9.80
CA PRO A 701 -6.47 0.32 -8.97
C PRO A 701 -5.17 0.39 -9.76
N MET A 702 -4.29 1.33 -9.39
CA MET A 702 -2.99 1.53 -10.04
C MET A 702 -2.16 0.24 -10.20
N TYR A 703 -2.21 -0.67 -9.22
CA TYR A 703 -1.43 -1.91 -9.21
C TYR A 703 -2.22 -3.15 -9.64
N ALA A 704 -3.50 -3.01 -10.02
CA ALA A 704 -4.37 -4.15 -10.26
C ALA A 704 -3.90 -5.05 -11.42
N GLU A 705 -3.30 -4.48 -12.48
CA GLU A 705 -2.84 -5.26 -13.63
C GLU A 705 -1.70 -6.23 -13.22
N SER A 706 -0.79 -5.80 -12.33
CA SER A 706 0.30 -6.64 -11.83
C SER A 706 -0.17 -7.75 -10.88
N LEU A 707 -1.39 -7.63 -10.34
CA LEU A 707 -1.99 -8.60 -9.41
C LEU A 707 -2.94 -9.60 -10.09
N LEU A 708 -3.34 -9.35 -11.34
CA LEU A 708 -4.22 -10.22 -12.11
C LEU A 708 -3.43 -11.11 -13.07
N PRO A 709 -3.83 -12.39 -13.28
CA PRO A 709 -3.22 -13.22 -14.30
C PRO A 709 -3.32 -12.56 -15.68
N ARG A 710 -2.20 -12.36 -16.36
CA ARG A 710 -2.23 -11.89 -17.76
C ARG A 710 -2.92 -12.94 -18.63
N GLU A 711 -4.06 -12.57 -19.21
CA GLU A 711 -4.54 -13.25 -20.41
C GLU A 711 -3.45 -13.07 -21.46
N ARG A 712 -2.85 -14.18 -21.92
CA ARG A 712 -1.89 -14.11 -23.01
C ARG A 712 -2.62 -13.52 -24.22
N PRO A 713 -2.02 -12.57 -24.97
CA PRO A 713 -2.56 -12.26 -26.28
C PRO A 713 -2.63 -13.58 -27.06
N ASN A 714 -3.81 -13.90 -27.58
CA ASN A 714 -3.95 -15.04 -28.50
C ASN A 714 -2.90 -14.87 -29.61
N PRO A 715 -2.12 -15.94 -29.90
CA PRO A 715 -1.02 -15.88 -30.85
C PRO A 715 -1.46 -15.44 -32.25
#